data_AF-A0A7R9QP56-F1
#
_entry.id   AF-A0A7R9QP56-F1
#
_cell.length_a   1.000
_cell.length_b   1.000
_cell.length_c   1.000
_cell.angle_alpha   90.00
_cell.angle_beta   90.00
_cell.angle_gamma   90.00
#
_symmetry.space_group_name_H-M   'P 1'
#
loop_
_entity.id
_entity.type
_entity.pdbx_description
1 polymer ?
#
loop_
_entity_poly.entity_id
_entity_poly.type
_entity_poly.pdbx_seq_one_letter_code
_entity_poly.pdbx_strand_id
1 'polypeptide(L)'
;MCGSLLGESCSRVYNPLYNWTIPLTPIPKPPVKPTRPQPKSGSPKLKVLHLSDTHIDPMYAEGGDAVCGEPLCCRNASSEISVQNRAGFWGDYRDCDIPLRTLEQTLKFIENTHQDIDYVIWTGDIPPHDVWNQSRDGQISLIRLVAKTIHKYLGNIPIYPVLGNHESAPINRGAYYAVVVKPGLKLISLNMNYCNNQNWWLLLNATDPAGQLQWLIRELQASELTGEKVHIIGHIPPGSNDCLQIWSKNYNRVVNRFETTITGQFFGHTHQDEFELFYETIAAPRAGVYIRPTNVAYIGPSMSTFGNVNPGYRIYTIDGDYENSTFQVMDFETYYLNLTEANTNRDSKPLEYQLSYTAREAYGLQDLSPDNWHKFVLRMKNDNQLFQKFYKYFFNRSDNIGADNVCTVMDNTGINEKVEQKWRDILVNGKMDRGISPNVDPDTPPVWFDRNKFIKSQKLAHYNYGSLLFGQFMGLLLVLYHSDGLAPLIVTGNSSNVQKLFRRYLSTMIHVKYWYQFDPFDKHSKAYKSLKHVRGLHRQVSTSMNEKGDRVEGRDQLWIPQYGMVHAQFSFIGLVAMYPEKCGLHSLPAEDFDSLLYFWRVIGYCLGTDDRYNLCSGSSEEVVKLCHLIWTRDWYPVVNTVPLDCPGGEEMAKGICLAMNRVSKFIRWNVLMTYWTPILKLTRPMRLQSFGDYFWYYVIKCSMSFATKIPFFRYLMSTSARLNLSIAIRFKNYKYNNLKEEYTDLSYDNKSCPFDVKFNYTDVFETINDKESTKL
;
A
#
# COMPACT_ATOMS: atom_id res chain seq x y z
N MET A 1 10.74 1.79 -29.20
CA MET A 1 10.37 3.11 -29.77
C MET A 1 9.30 3.01 -30.85
N CYS A 2 9.55 2.38 -32.01
CA CYS A 2 8.57 2.34 -33.11
C CYS A 2 7.22 1.74 -32.69
N GLY A 3 7.22 0.63 -31.95
CA GLY A 3 5.98 0.07 -31.39
C GLY A 3 5.24 1.00 -30.42
N SER A 4 5.99 1.78 -29.63
CA SER A 4 5.41 2.72 -28.66
C SER A 4 4.80 3.96 -29.33
N LEU A 5 5.36 4.39 -30.46
CA LEU A 5 4.92 5.57 -31.21
C LEU A 5 3.88 5.24 -32.29
N LEU A 6 4.02 4.11 -32.96
CA LEU A 6 3.25 3.72 -34.14
C LEU A 6 2.30 2.53 -33.90
N GLY A 7 2.29 1.98 -32.69
CA GLY A 7 1.44 0.86 -32.29
C GLY A 7 2.04 -0.52 -32.59
N GLU A 8 1.35 -1.57 -32.12
CA GLU A 8 1.80 -2.96 -32.22
C GLU A 8 1.90 -3.48 -33.67
N SER A 9 1.24 -2.83 -34.62
CA SER A 9 1.35 -3.11 -36.05
C SER A 9 2.76 -2.84 -36.60
N CYS A 10 3.52 -1.94 -35.97
CA CYS A 10 4.90 -1.66 -36.34
C CYS A 10 5.88 -2.53 -35.56
N SER A 11 5.69 -2.68 -34.23
CA SER A 11 6.50 -3.56 -33.39
C SER A 11 5.80 -3.82 -32.06
N ARG A 12 5.90 -5.03 -31.53
CA ARG A 12 5.28 -5.39 -30.24
C ARG A 12 5.95 -4.64 -29.09
N VAL A 13 5.17 -3.90 -28.32
CA VAL A 13 5.66 -3.20 -27.11
C VAL A 13 5.63 -4.16 -25.93
N TYR A 14 6.72 -4.89 -25.73
CA TYR A 14 6.93 -5.66 -24.50
C TYR A 14 7.66 -4.78 -23.48
N ASN A 15 7.10 -4.63 -22.28
CA ASN A 15 7.76 -3.92 -21.19
C ASN A 15 8.20 -4.92 -20.11
N PRO A 16 9.48 -5.36 -20.14
CA PRO A 16 10.00 -6.35 -19.21
C PRO A 16 10.05 -5.87 -17.76
N LEU A 17 9.88 -4.57 -17.49
CA LEU A 17 9.86 -4.02 -16.14
C LEU A 17 8.55 -4.30 -15.39
N TYR A 18 7.47 -4.67 -16.10
CA TYR A 18 6.13 -4.78 -15.49
C TYR A 18 5.44 -6.12 -15.70
N ASN A 19 5.81 -6.90 -16.74
CA ASN A 19 4.98 -8.02 -17.16
C ASN A 19 5.79 -9.27 -17.53
N TRP A 20 6.15 -10.07 -16.53
CA TRP A 20 6.59 -11.46 -16.71
C TRP A 20 6.33 -12.27 -15.45
N THR A 21 6.26 -13.58 -15.63
CA THR A 21 5.97 -14.53 -14.56
C THR A 21 6.87 -15.73 -14.75
N ILE A 22 7.66 -16.07 -13.74
CA ILE A 22 8.51 -17.25 -13.80
C ILE A 22 7.65 -18.51 -13.65
N PRO A 23 7.80 -19.52 -14.51
CA PRO A 23 7.11 -20.79 -14.34
C PRO A 23 7.69 -21.50 -13.11
N LEU A 24 6.80 -21.93 -12.21
CA LEU A 24 7.16 -22.79 -11.10
C LEU A 24 7.27 -24.25 -11.59
N THR A 25 7.86 -25.08 -10.74
CA THR A 25 7.89 -26.54 -10.90
C THR A 25 6.48 -27.15 -11.02
N PRO A 26 6.29 -28.20 -11.86
CA PRO A 26 5.03 -28.95 -11.92
C PRO A 26 4.83 -29.86 -10.70
N ILE A 27 5.86 -30.07 -9.87
CA ILE A 27 5.77 -30.89 -8.66
C ILE A 27 4.84 -30.18 -7.66
N PRO A 28 3.77 -30.84 -7.17
CA PRO A 28 2.84 -30.25 -6.23
C PRO A 28 3.53 -29.71 -4.97
N LYS A 29 3.09 -28.54 -4.49
CA LYS A 29 3.54 -28.00 -3.21
C LYS A 29 3.21 -29.00 -2.08
N PRO A 30 4.16 -29.39 -1.23
CA PRO A 30 3.88 -30.26 -0.08
C PRO A 30 2.79 -29.66 0.83
N PRO A 31 2.01 -30.50 1.54
CA PRO A 31 0.97 -30.00 2.45
C PRO A 31 1.55 -29.08 3.52
N VAL A 32 0.93 -27.92 3.71
CA VAL A 32 1.31 -26.96 4.74
C VAL A 32 0.99 -27.56 6.12
N LYS A 33 2.01 -27.73 6.95
CA LYS A 33 1.81 -28.13 8.36
C LYS A 33 1.41 -26.90 9.18
N PRO A 34 0.42 -27.00 10.09
CA PRO A 34 -0.06 -25.85 10.88
C PRO A 34 1.02 -25.24 11.77
N THR A 35 2.01 -26.02 12.18
CA THR A 35 3.11 -25.58 13.04
C THR A 35 4.43 -26.08 12.47
N ARG A 36 5.44 -25.20 12.44
CA ARG A 36 6.82 -25.58 12.10
C ARG A 36 7.40 -26.45 13.22
N PRO A 37 8.14 -27.53 12.90
CA PRO A 37 8.84 -28.31 13.92
C PRO A 37 9.78 -27.41 14.71
N GLN A 38 9.79 -27.54 16.02
CA GLN A 38 10.72 -26.81 16.88
C GLN A 38 11.91 -27.72 17.22
N PRO A 39 13.13 -27.16 17.26
CA PRO A 39 14.32 -27.86 17.75
C PRO A 39 14.07 -28.46 19.13
N LYS A 40 14.54 -29.69 19.36
CA LYS A 40 14.44 -30.32 20.68
C LYS A 40 15.34 -29.56 21.67
N SER A 41 14.91 -29.48 22.93
CA SER A 41 15.75 -28.90 23.98
C SER A 41 17.09 -29.64 24.07
N GLY A 42 18.20 -28.91 24.11
CA GLY A 42 19.55 -29.47 24.15
C GLY A 42 20.11 -29.94 22.80
N SER A 43 19.42 -29.71 21.68
CA SER A 43 19.98 -30.02 20.35
C SER A 43 21.23 -29.20 20.07
N PRO A 44 22.20 -29.72 19.29
CA PRO A 44 23.33 -28.95 18.78
C PRO A 44 22.87 -27.64 18.12
N LYS A 45 23.71 -26.62 18.16
CA LYS A 45 23.44 -25.31 17.56
C LYS A 45 24.61 -24.92 16.68
N LEU A 46 24.32 -24.14 15.65
CA LEU A 46 25.34 -23.45 14.86
C LEU A 46 25.32 -21.96 15.18
N LYS A 47 26.50 -21.35 15.24
CA LYS A 47 26.68 -19.89 15.38
C LYS A 47 27.18 -19.32 14.06
N VAL A 48 26.40 -18.40 13.49
CA VAL A 48 26.66 -17.86 12.15
C VAL A 48 26.86 -16.37 12.22
N LEU A 49 28.07 -15.92 11.90
CA LEU A 49 28.39 -14.50 11.85
C LEU A 49 27.87 -13.89 10.54
N HIS A 50 27.25 -12.72 10.65
CA HIS A 50 26.77 -11.94 9.53
C HIS A 50 27.45 -10.57 9.52
N LEU A 51 28.24 -10.35 8.46
CA LEU A 51 28.87 -9.07 8.14
C LEU A 51 28.19 -8.49 6.90
N SER A 52 27.86 -7.21 6.93
CA SER A 52 27.22 -6.52 5.80
C SER A 52 27.67 -5.07 5.70
N ASP A 53 27.64 -4.51 4.50
CA ASP A 53 27.77 -3.07 4.23
C ASP A 53 29.01 -2.49 4.93
N THR A 54 30.16 -3.08 4.60
CA THR A 54 31.44 -2.74 5.21
C THR A 54 31.94 -1.36 4.84
N HIS A 55 31.65 -0.90 3.61
CA HIS A 55 32.05 0.38 3.02
C HIS A 55 33.35 0.95 3.58
N ILE A 56 34.47 0.40 3.12
CA ILE A 56 35.79 0.85 3.54
C ILE A 56 36.20 2.03 2.68
N ASP A 57 36.35 3.20 3.28
CA ASP A 57 36.88 4.39 2.62
C ASP A 57 38.41 4.48 2.79
N PRO A 58 39.21 4.21 1.74
CA PRO A 58 40.67 4.33 1.83
C PRO A 58 41.14 5.78 2.00
N MET A 59 40.28 6.76 1.69
CA MET A 59 40.56 8.19 1.80
C MET A 59 40.07 8.80 3.11
N TYR A 60 39.44 8.02 3.99
CA TYR A 60 38.95 8.51 5.28
C TYR A 60 40.11 9.12 6.09
N ALA A 61 39.93 10.37 6.49
CA ALA A 61 40.91 11.12 7.26
C ALA A 61 40.30 11.53 8.60
N GLU A 62 40.92 11.12 9.71
CA GLU A 62 40.61 11.70 11.01
C GLU A 62 40.82 13.22 10.95
N GLY A 63 39.87 13.98 11.50
CA GLY A 63 39.94 15.43 11.44
C GLY A 63 39.50 16.03 10.10
N GLY A 64 39.18 15.19 9.10
CA GLY A 64 38.63 15.60 7.80
C GLY A 64 37.26 16.27 7.93
N ASP A 65 36.79 16.90 6.85
CA ASP A 65 35.53 17.66 6.89
C ASP A 65 34.35 16.69 6.79
N ALA A 66 33.57 16.59 7.85
CA ALA A 66 32.41 15.71 7.94
C ALA A 66 31.09 16.40 7.56
N VAL A 67 31.11 17.71 7.25
CA VAL A 67 29.93 18.47 6.75
C VAL A 67 30.25 19.18 5.42
N CYS A 68 30.96 18.46 4.55
CA CYS A 68 31.51 18.96 3.31
C CYS A 68 30.45 19.32 2.24
N GLY A 69 29.19 18.91 2.43
CA GLY A 69 28.09 19.16 1.49
C GLY A 69 28.08 18.23 0.26
N GLU A 70 28.96 17.23 0.23
CA GLU A 70 29.02 16.19 -0.81
C GLU A 70 28.34 14.90 -0.31
N PRO A 71 27.97 13.96 -1.21
CA PRO A 71 27.33 12.71 -0.81
C PRO A 71 28.20 11.78 0.04
N LEU A 72 29.51 12.00 0.11
CA LEU A 72 30.46 11.33 1.00
C LEU A 72 31.52 12.33 1.47
N CYS A 73 31.67 12.45 2.79
CA CYS A 73 32.55 13.37 3.50
C CYS A 73 33.63 12.61 4.30
N CYS A 74 34.18 13.22 5.36
CA CYS A 74 35.22 12.67 6.25
C CYS A 74 36.57 12.40 5.56
N ARG A 75 36.88 13.19 4.54
CA ARG A 75 38.14 13.17 3.79
C ARG A 75 38.92 14.47 4.02
N ASN A 76 40.18 14.53 3.59
CA ASN A 76 41.00 15.74 3.70
C ASN A 76 40.33 16.92 2.97
N ALA A 77 40.11 18.03 3.67
CA ALA A 77 39.59 19.26 3.08
C ALA A 77 40.70 20.17 2.56
N SER A 78 40.33 21.07 1.64
CA SER A 78 41.25 22.08 1.10
C SER A 78 41.40 23.32 1.99
N SER A 79 40.59 23.45 3.06
CA SER A 79 40.54 24.61 3.96
C SER A 79 40.55 24.19 5.44
N GLU A 80 40.80 25.14 6.35
CA GLU A 80 40.72 24.88 7.79
C GLU A 80 39.29 24.48 8.22
N ILE A 81 39.19 23.41 9.01
CA ILE A 81 37.91 22.85 9.47
C ILE A 81 37.71 23.19 10.94
N SER A 82 36.54 23.75 11.26
CA SER A 82 36.10 23.98 12.64
C SER A 82 36.09 22.67 13.43
N VAL A 83 36.51 22.71 14.71
CA VAL A 83 36.69 21.51 15.54
C VAL A 83 35.42 20.64 15.59
N GLN A 84 34.23 21.24 15.65
CA GLN A 84 32.94 20.53 15.67
C GLN A 84 32.59 19.81 14.34
N ASN A 85 33.23 20.22 13.24
CA ASN A 85 32.99 19.69 11.90
C ASN A 85 33.98 18.58 11.52
N ARG A 86 34.92 18.28 12.42
CA ARG A 86 35.97 17.28 12.19
C ARG A 86 35.41 15.87 12.32
N ALA A 87 35.84 14.99 11.43
CA ALA A 87 35.55 13.56 11.45
C ALA A 87 36.23 12.85 12.62
N GLY A 88 35.54 11.90 13.24
CA GLY A 88 36.07 11.05 14.31
C GLY A 88 37.18 10.08 13.86
N PHE A 89 37.85 9.44 14.81
CA PHE A 89 38.92 8.48 14.52
C PHE A 89 38.38 7.16 13.96
N TRP A 90 37.32 6.60 14.54
CA TRP A 90 36.77 5.29 14.19
C TRP A 90 35.67 5.34 13.12
N GLY A 91 35.21 6.53 12.78
CA GLY A 91 34.05 6.76 11.91
C GLY A 91 33.28 7.99 12.40
N ASP A 92 32.24 8.36 11.65
CA ASP A 92 31.42 9.54 11.95
C ASP A 92 29.96 9.33 11.51
N TYR A 93 29.00 9.82 12.30
CA TYR A 93 27.56 9.63 12.06
C TYR A 93 26.97 10.43 10.88
N ARG A 94 27.76 11.36 10.31
CA ARG A 94 27.36 12.16 9.13
C ARG A 94 27.49 11.32 7.85
N ASP A 95 27.53 11.96 6.68
CA ASP A 95 27.62 11.29 5.38
C ASP A 95 29.02 10.69 5.17
N CYS A 96 29.39 9.70 5.97
CA CYS A 96 30.73 9.14 6.04
C CYS A 96 30.70 7.62 6.14
N ASP A 97 31.64 7.01 5.42
CA ASP A 97 31.99 5.60 5.53
C ASP A 97 33.11 5.39 6.57
N ILE A 98 33.54 4.14 6.77
CA ILE A 98 34.51 3.82 7.82
C ILE A 98 35.94 3.63 7.27
N PRO A 99 36.98 3.96 8.07
CA PRO A 99 38.36 3.66 7.71
C PRO A 99 38.69 2.17 7.91
N LEU A 100 39.71 1.66 7.19
CA LEU A 100 40.17 0.27 7.29
C LEU A 100 40.47 -0.18 8.74
N ARG A 101 41.00 0.72 9.58
CA ARG A 101 41.32 0.44 10.98
C ARG A 101 40.09 0.00 11.79
N THR A 102 38.91 0.52 11.49
CA THR A 102 37.66 0.16 12.18
C THR A 102 37.26 -1.26 11.84
N LEU A 103 37.38 -1.67 10.57
CA LEU A 103 37.20 -3.06 10.16
C LEU A 103 38.19 -3.99 10.86
N GLU A 104 39.49 -3.66 10.87
CA GLU A 104 40.51 -4.49 11.52
C GLU A 104 40.25 -4.68 13.02
N GLN A 105 39.89 -3.63 13.75
CA GLN A 105 39.57 -3.75 15.17
C GLN A 105 38.26 -4.50 15.41
N THR A 106 37.26 -4.34 14.55
CA THR A 106 36.01 -5.11 14.62
C THR A 106 36.28 -6.60 14.47
N LEU A 107 37.05 -6.99 13.45
CA LEU A 107 37.41 -8.38 13.21
C LEU A 107 38.28 -8.95 14.34
N LYS A 108 39.22 -8.17 14.87
CA LYS A 108 40.02 -8.54 16.04
C LYS A 108 39.16 -8.75 17.28
N PHE A 109 38.15 -7.91 17.50
CA PHE A 109 37.22 -8.11 18.61
C PHE A 109 36.46 -9.43 18.43
N ILE A 110 35.94 -9.70 17.24
CA ILE A 110 35.21 -10.93 16.91
C ILE A 110 36.09 -12.16 17.14
N GLU A 111 37.31 -12.17 16.62
CA GLU A 111 38.30 -13.25 16.81
C GLU A 111 38.52 -13.56 18.31
N ASN A 112 38.60 -12.54 19.15
CA ASN A 112 38.87 -12.69 20.58
C ASN A 112 37.64 -13.12 21.40
N THR A 113 36.42 -12.84 20.93
CA THR A 113 35.20 -12.99 21.72
C THR A 113 34.28 -14.12 21.25
N HIS A 114 34.33 -14.47 19.96
CA HIS A 114 33.41 -15.41 19.32
C HIS A 114 34.18 -16.56 18.66
N GLN A 115 34.78 -17.42 19.47
CA GLN A 115 35.58 -18.58 19.01
C GLN A 115 34.71 -19.76 18.55
N ASP A 116 33.40 -19.67 18.73
CA ASP A 116 32.41 -20.71 18.43
C ASP A 116 31.68 -20.49 17.10
N ILE A 117 32.12 -19.55 16.26
CA ILE A 117 31.53 -19.30 14.94
C ILE A 117 31.80 -20.48 14.00
N ASP A 118 30.74 -21.07 13.47
CA ASP A 118 30.80 -22.19 12.53
C ASP A 118 31.07 -21.75 11.09
N TYR A 119 30.43 -20.66 10.66
CA TYR A 119 30.63 -20.05 9.34
C TYR A 119 30.17 -18.59 9.31
N VAL A 120 30.59 -17.87 8.29
CA VAL A 120 30.30 -16.46 8.08
C VAL A 120 29.50 -16.28 6.80
N ILE A 121 28.45 -15.47 6.86
CA ILE A 121 27.78 -14.91 5.68
C ILE A 121 28.21 -13.45 5.54
N TRP A 122 28.63 -13.05 4.34
CA TRP A 122 29.13 -11.71 4.07
C TRP A 122 28.37 -11.09 2.90
N THR A 123 27.43 -10.20 3.17
CA THR A 123 26.43 -9.76 2.20
C THR A 123 26.82 -8.55 1.35
N GLY A 124 28.11 -8.28 1.16
CA GLY A 124 28.61 -7.33 0.17
C GLY A 124 28.70 -5.87 0.64
N ASP A 125 28.75 -4.97 -0.34
CA ASP A 125 28.97 -3.52 -0.21
C ASP A 125 30.26 -3.16 0.55
N ILE A 126 31.35 -3.34 -0.19
CA ILE A 126 32.74 -3.15 0.24
C ILE A 126 33.26 -1.76 -0.10
N PRO A 127 33.08 -1.26 -1.34
CA PRO A 127 33.58 0.06 -1.71
C PRO A 127 32.76 1.19 -1.09
N PRO A 128 33.34 2.39 -0.90
CA PRO A 128 32.65 3.50 -0.28
C PRO A 128 31.65 4.16 -1.23
N HIS A 129 30.90 5.14 -0.75
CA HIS A 129 29.85 5.85 -1.49
C HIS A 129 30.38 6.92 -2.46
N ASP A 130 31.68 6.95 -2.78
CA ASP A 130 32.30 7.91 -3.72
C ASP A 130 32.14 7.51 -5.20
N VAL A 131 30.94 7.08 -5.57
CA VAL A 131 30.61 6.49 -6.88
C VAL A 131 31.02 7.35 -8.09
N TRP A 132 31.21 8.66 -7.90
CA TRP A 132 31.68 9.59 -8.95
C TRP A 132 33.18 9.45 -9.27
N ASN A 133 33.97 8.80 -8.41
CA ASN A 133 35.42 8.72 -8.52
C ASN A 133 35.95 7.28 -8.34
N GLN A 134 35.31 6.31 -8.98
CA GLN A 134 35.71 4.90 -8.91
C GLN A 134 36.26 4.36 -10.24
N SER A 135 37.22 3.43 -10.15
CA SER A 135 37.78 2.71 -11.28
C SER A 135 37.74 1.20 -11.05
N ARG A 136 37.70 0.40 -12.12
CA ARG A 136 37.66 -1.07 -12.01
C ARG A 136 38.83 -1.62 -11.19
N ASP A 137 40.04 -1.12 -11.41
CA ASP A 137 41.23 -1.56 -10.68
C ASP A 137 41.18 -1.14 -9.21
N GLY A 138 40.62 0.04 -8.92
CA GLY A 138 40.31 0.50 -7.57
C GLY A 138 39.38 -0.46 -6.83
N GLN A 139 38.22 -0.79 -7.42
CA GLN A 139 37.26 -1.73 -6.82
C GLN A 139 37.89 -3.09 -6.55
N ILE A 140 38.58 -3.67 -7.55
CA ILE A 140 39.22 -4.99 -7.41
C ILE A 140 40.29 -4.98 -6.32
N SER A 141 41.08 -3.90 -6.24
CA SER A 141 42.14 -3.77 -5.22
C SER A 141 41.54 -3.69 -3.82
N LEU A 142 40.47 -2.93 -3.65
CA LEU A 142 39.77 -2.79 -2.37
C LEU A 142 39.08 -4.10 -1.94
N ILE A 143 38.38 -4.78 -2.86
CA ILE A 143 37.76 -6.09 -2.60
C ILE A 143 38.82 -7.09 -2.14
N ARG A 144 39.98 -7.13 -2.81
CA ARG A 144 41.10 -8.01 -2.41
C ARG A 144 41.67 -7.64 -1.04
N LEU A 145 41.80 -6.35 -0.74
CA LEU A 145 42.29 -5.88 0.54
C LEU A 145 41.34 -6.32 1.67
N VAL A 146 40.05 -6.02 1.55
CA VAL A 146 39.05 -6.35 2.57
C VAL A 146 38.91 -7.86 2.74
N ALA A 147 38.85 -8.62 1.65
CA ALA A 147 38.78 -10.08 1.72
C ALA A 147 40.02 -10.69 2.42
N LYS A 148 41.23 -10.17 2.14
CA LYS A 148 42.46 -10.59 2.83
C LYS A 148 42.41 -10.23 4.32
N THR A 149 41.91 -9.04 4.66
CA THR A 149 41.78 -8.60 6.04
C THR A 149 40.81 -9.50 6.82
N ILE A 150 39.62 -9.78 6.26
CA ILE A 150 38.66 -10.70 6.89
C ILE A 150 39.29 -12.10 7.08
N HIS A 151 39.93 -12.65 6.05
CA HIS A 151 40.57 -13.96 6.14
C HIS A 151 41.72 -14.01 7.16
N LYS A 152 42.50 -12.92 7.31
CA LYS A 152 43.58 -12.81 8.30
C LYS A 152 43.08 -13.01 9.73
N TYR A 153 41.92 -12.45 10.08
CA TYR A 153 41.39 -12.48 11.45
C TYR A 153 40.44 -13.67 11.71
N LEU A 154 39.67 -14.11 10.70
CA LEU A 154 38.74 -15.23 10.86
C LEU A 154 39.38 -16.59 10.52
N GLY A 155 40.60 -16.59 10.00
CA GLY A 155 41.39 -17.78 9.73
C GLY A 155 40.67 -18.76 8.79
N ASN A 156 40.48 -19.99 9.26
CA ASN A 156 39.92 -21.10 8.47
C ASN A 156 38.38 -21.20 8.53
N ILE A 157 37.70 -20.28 9.23
CA ILE A 157 36.24 -20.27 9.28
C ILE A 157 35.71 -20.06 7.84
N PRO A 158 34.80 -20.92 7.33
CA PRO A 158 34.23 -20.74 6.00
C PRO A 158 33.47 -19.43 5.87
N ILE A 159 33.72 -18.68 4.79
CA ILE A 159 33.05 -17.41 4.49
C ILE A 159 32.28 -17.53 3.17
N TYR A 160 30.99 -17.21 3.19
CA TYR A 160 30.10 -17.25 2.03
C TYR A 160 29.69 -15.83 1.64
N PRO A 161 30.36 -15.21 0.64
CA PRO A 161 30.07 -13.84 0.23
C PRO A 161 28.90 -13.71 -0.75
N VAL A 162 28.34 -12.51 -0.82
CA VAL A 162 27.41 -12.02 -1.85
C VAL A 162 28.01 -10.76 -2.48
N LEU A 163 27.66 -10.46 -3.74
CA LEU A 163 27.93 -9.14 -4.31
C LEU A 163 26.82 -8.16 -3.92
N GLY A 164 27.21 -7.00 -3.38
CA GLY A 164 26.34 -5.83 -3.25
C GLY A 164 26.31 -4.98 -4.52
N ASN A 165 25.74 -3.78 -4.44
CA ASN A 165 25.64 -2.85 -5.57
C ASN A 165 26.90 -2.00 -5.78
N HIS A 166 27.75 -1.84 -4.77
CA HIS A 166 28.96 -1.02 -4.88
C HIS A 166 30.16 -1.77 -5.52
N GLU A 167 30.12 -3.09 -5.68
CA GLU A 167 31.29 -3.88 -6.14
C GLU A 167 31.71 -3.64 -7.61
N SER A 168 30.84 -3.11 -8.49
CA SER A 168 31.08 -3.16 -9.93
C SER A 168 31.43 -1.82 -10.58
N ALA A 169 32.32 -1.88 -11.58
CA ALA A 169 32.51 -0.82 -12.56
C ALA A 169 33.00 -1.37 -13.92
N PRO A 170 32.13 -1.65 -14.91
CA PRO A 170 30.74 -2.13 -14.83
C PRO A 170 30.64 -3.69 -14.88
N ILE A 171 29.49 -4.24 -14.45
CA ILE A 171 29.18 -5.68 -14.29
C ILE A 171 29.28 -6.51 -15.59
N ASN A 172 29.85 -7.72 -15.52
CA ASN A 172 29.67 -8.79 -16.53
C ASN A 172 29.36 -10.16 -15.86
N ARG A 173 28.12 -10.64 -16.04
CA ARG A 173 27.47 -11.98 -15.82
C ARG A 173 27.77 -12.83 -14.55
N GLY A 174 26.68 -13.27 -13.89
CA GLY A 174 26.47 -14.63 -13.33
C GLY A 174 26.81 -14.90 -11.87
N ALA A 175 27.13 -13.89 -11.04
CA ALA A 175 27.68 -14.04 -9.70
C ALA A 175 26.69 -14.49 -8.60
N TYR A 176 26.03 -15.62 -8.82
CA TYR A 176 25.21 -16.35 -7.84
C TYR A 176 25.68 -17.82 -7.78
N TYR A 177 25.57 -18.48 -6.64
CA TYR A 177 26.07 -19.84 -6.45
C TYR A 177 25.31 -20.59 -5.34
N ALA A 178 25.43 -21.91 -5.32
CA ALA A 178 24.89 -22.75 -4.26
C ALA A 178 26.00 -23.68 -3.72
N VAL A 179 26.00 -23.95 -2.42
CA VAL A 179 26.98 -24.79 -1.75
C VAL A 179 26.34 -25.55 -0.60
N VAL A 180 26.77 -26.79 -0.36
CA VAL A 180 26.38 -27.55 0.83
C VAL A 180 27.28 -27.11 1.98
N VAL A 181 26.69 -26.52 3.02
CA VAL A 181 27.42 -26.00 4.19
C VAL A 181 27.60 -27.08 5.24
N LYS A 182 26.56 -27.87 5.48
CA LYS A 182 26.53 -29.05 6.34
C LYS A 182 25.66 -30.13 5.69
N PRO A 183 25.80 -31.41 6.07
CA PRO A 183 24.86 -32.44 5.64
C PRO A 183 23.40 -32.01 5.89
N GLY A 184 22.59 -31.99 4.83
CA GLY A 184 21.19 -31.54 4.93
C GLY A 184 20.96 -30.02 4.90
N LEU A 185 22.00 -29.19 4.82
CA LEU A 185 21.90 -27.73 4.69
C LEU A 185 22.65 -27.21 3.46
N LYS A 186 21.88 -26.64 2.52
CA LYS A 186 22.39 -25.92 1.36
C LYS A 186 22.26 -24.41 1.55
N LEU A 187 23.30 -23.67 1.23
CA LEU A 187 23.28 -22.21 1.16
C LEU A 187 23.25 -21.77 -0.31
N ILE A 188 22.37 -20.81 -0.61
CA ILE A 188 22.20 -20.23 -1.95
C ILE A 188 22.48 -18.74 -1.87
N SER A 189 23.52 -18.28 -2.57
CA SER A 189 23.88 -16.88 -2.72
C SER A 189 23.29 -16.30 -4.00
N LEU A 190 22.47 -15.25 -3.86
CA LEU A 190 21.80 -14.57 -4.96
C LEU A 190 22.46 -13.22 -5.26
N ASN A 191 22.61 -12.92 -6.55
CA ASN A 191 22.97 -11.59 -7.01
C ASN A 191 21.72 -10.71 -7.11
N MET A 192 21.49 -9.90 -6.09
CA MET A 192 20.31 -9.04 -6.00
C MET A 192 20.38 -7.81 -6.91
N ASN A 193 21.53 -7.53 -7.54
CA ASN A 193 21.64 -6.50 -8.59
C ASN A 193 20.77 -6.78 -9.81
N TYR A 194 20.33 -8.04 -10.00
CA TYR A 194 19.37 -8.40 -11.04
C TYR A 194 17.93 -8.01 -10.73
N CYS A 195 17.65 -7.58 -9.51
CA CYS A 195 16.41 -6.90 -9.18
C CYS A 195 16.57 -5.41 -8.92
N ASN A 196 17.80 -4.90 -8.73
CA ASN A 196 18.05 -3.48 -8.45
C ASN A 196 17.44 -2.56 -9.52
N ASN A 197 16.53 -1.66 -9.11
CA ASN A 197 15.86 -0.70 -9.98
C ASN A 197 16.82 0.39 -10.51
N GLN A 198 17.99 0.54 -9.88
CA GLN A 198 19.08 1.44 -10.29
C GLN A 198 20.00 0.79 -11.33
N ASN A 199 19.87 -0.53 -11.55
CA ASN A 199 20.64 -1.22 -12.57
C ASN A 199 20.06 -0.93 -13.97
N TRP A 200 20.59 0.10 -14.63
CA TRP A 200 20.10 0.55 -15.95
C TRP A 200 20.24 -0.52 -17.06
N TRP A 201 21.08 -1.54 -16.88
CA TRP A 201 21.16 -2.67 -17.83
C TRP A 201 19.86 -3.47 -17.91
N LEU A 202 19.02 -3.43 -16.87
CA LEU A 202 17.70 -4.06 -16.85
C LEU A 202 16.71 -3.40 -17.82
N LEU A 203 16.99 -2.18 -18.31
CA LEU A 203 16.21 -1.56 -19.38
C LEU A 203 16.28 -2.35 -20.70
N LEU A 204 17.37 -3.08 -20.93
CA LEU A 204 17.50 -3.96 -22.10
C LEU A 204 16.58 -5.18 -21.98
N ASN A 205 16.65 -5.87 -20.84
CA ASN A 205 15.75 -6.96 -20.50
C ASN A 205 15.79 -7.27 -19.00
N ALA A 206 14.69 -6.97 -18.30
CA ALA A 206 14.51 -7.29 -16.89
C ALA A 206 13.83 -8.66 -16.64
N THR A 207 13.58 -9.45 -17.70
CA THR A 207 12.95 -10.77 -17.57
C THR A 207 14.00 -11.76 -17.08
N ASP A 208 13.88 -12.19 -15.82
CA ASP A 208 14.78 -13.12 -15.11
C ASP A 208 16.26 -12.99 -15.56
N PRO A 209 16.93 -11.86 -15.25
CA PRO A 209 18.29 -11.62 -15.74
C PRO A 209 19.24 -12.73 -15.32
N ALA A 210 20.06 -13.18 -16.28
CA ALA A 210 20.93 -14.35 -16.15
C ALA A 210 20.22 -15.67 -15.77
N GLY A 211 18.89 -15.76 -15.85
CA GLY A 211 18.14 -16.96 -15.49
C GLY A 211 18.18 -17.31 -14.00
N GLN A 212 18.45 -16.32 -13.13
CA GLN A 212 18.72 -16.54 -11.70
C GLN A 212 17.54 -17.14 -10.94
N LEU A 213 16.31 -16.64 -11.15
CA LEU A 213 15.12 -17.20 -10.50
C LEU A 213 14.80 -18.59 -11.03
N GLN A 214 14.97 -18.82 -12.34
CA GLN A 214 14.79 -20.17 -12.90
C GLN A 214 15.81 -21.17 -12.34
N TRP A 215 17.06 -20.75 -12.15
CA TRP A 215 18.10 -21.54 -11.49
C TRP A 215 17.77 -21.79 -10.01
N LEU A 216 17.35 -20.76 -9.26
CA LEU A 216 16.93 -20.87 -7.87
C LEU A 216 15.81 -21.91 -7.70
N ILE A 217 14.81 -21.90 -8.58
CA ILE A 217 13.71 -22.89 -8.56
C ILE A 217 14.25 -24.32 -8.72
N ARG A 218 15.27 -24.54 -9.57
CA ARG A 218 15.87 -25.87 -9.75
C ARG A 218 16.62 -26.31 -8.50
N GLU A 219 17.41 -25.42 -7.89
CA GLU A 219 18.14 -25.72 -6.65
C GLU A 219 17.19 -26.04 -5.49
N LEU A 220 16.16 -25.21 -5.30
CA LEU A 220 15.14 -25.42 -4.27
C LEU A 220 14.36 -26.70 -4.51
N GLN A 221 14.03 -27.03 -5.75
CA GLN A 221 13.35 -28.28 -6.08
C GLN A 221 14.24 -29.49 -5.80
N ALA A 222 15.52 -29.43 -6.15
CA ALA A 222 16.46 -30.50 -5.85
C ALA A 222 16.58 -30.74 -4.34
N SER A 223 16.71 -29.66 -3.56
CA SER A 223 16.78 -29.75 -2.10
C SER A 223 15.46 -30.21 -1.46
N GLU A 224 14.30 -29.83 -2.01
CA GLU A 224 13.01 -30.38 -1.58
C GLU A 224 12.92 -31.89 -1.79
N LEU A 225 13.45 -32.41 -2.91
CA LEU A 225 13.43 -33.85 -3.22
C LEU A 225 14.37 -34.67 -2.35
N THR A 226 15.51 -34.10 -1.93
CA THR A 226 16.48 -34.75 -1.04
C THR A 226 16.21 -34.52 0.44
N GLY A 227 15.23 -33.68 0.78
CA GLY A 227 14.90 -33.31 2.15
C GLY A 227 15.85 -32.28 2.78
N GLU A 228 16.78 -31.73 2.00
CA GLU A 228 17.69 -30.66 2.42
C GLU A 228 16.94 -29.38 2.77
N LYS A 229 17.48 -28.63 3.73
CA LYS A 229 17.05 -27.27 4.06
C LYS A 229 17.91 -26.26 3.35
N VAL A 230 17.33 -25.08 3.10
CA VAL A 230 17.97 -24.03 2.32
C VAL A 230 18.02 -22.72 3.11
N HIS A 231 19.22 -22.14 3.18
CA HIS A 231 19.43 -20.74 3.53
C HIS A 231 19.67 -19.93 2.26
N ILE A 232 18.99 -18.80 2.14
CA ILE A 232 19.23 -17.85 1.05
C ILE A 232 19.99 -16.65 1.61
N ILE A 233 21.06 -16.25 0.95
CA ILE A 233 21.76 -15.00 1.23
C ILE A 233 21.70 -14.09 0.00
N GLY A 234 21.53 -12.80 0.23
CA GLY A 234 21.51 -11.77 -0.80
C GLY A 234 21.97 -10.43 -0.24
N HIS A 235 22.14 -9.42 -1.09
CA HIS A 235 22.44 -8.07 -0.63
C HIS A 235 21.15 -7.24 -0.45
N ILE A 236 20.56 -6.75 -1.55
CA ILE A 236 19.30 -5.99 -1.53
C ILE A 236 18.13 -6.88 -1.09
N PRO A 237 17.38 -6.53 -0.03
CA PRO A 237 16.23 -7.30 0.40
C PRO A 237 15.09 -7.22 -0.63
N PRO A 238 14.38 -8.33 -0.88
CA PRO A 238 13.46 -8.46 -2.02
C PRO A 238 12.19 -7.60 -1.89
N GLY A 239 11.80 -7.17 -0.69
CA GLY A 239 10.68 -6.25 -0.46
C GLY A 239 11.07 -4.77 -0.53
N SER A 240 12.37 -4.43 -0.62
CA SER A 240 12.84 -3.06 -0.75
C SER A 240 12.31 -2.36 -2.00
N ASN A 241 12.14 -1.05 -1.89
CA ASN A 241 11.82 -0.19 -3.04
C ASN A 241 12.91 -0.22 -4.12
N ASP A 242 14.14 -0.59 -3.76
CA ASP A 242 15.26 -0.74 -4.69
C ASP A 242 15.16 -2.03 -5.52
N CYS A 243 14.25 -2.96 -5.20
CA CYS A 243 14.02 -4.15 -5.99
C CYS A 243 12.82 -3.96 -6.95
N LEU A 244 12.98 -4.32 -8.23
CA LEU A 244 11.92 -4.25 -9.23
C LEU A 244 10.71 -5.07 -8.77
N GLN A 245 9.54 -4.42 -8.69
CA GLN A 245 8.32 -5.04 -8.16
C GLN A 245 7.95 -6.36 -8.86
N ILE A 246 8.20 -6.48 -10.17
CA ILE A 246 7.92 -7.71 -10.91
C ILE A 246 8.87 -8.86 -10.53
N TRP A 247 10.14 -8.55 -10.26
CA TRP A 247 11.12 -9.53 -9.78
C TRP A 247 10.76 -9.96 -8.35
N SER A 248 10.49 -8.99 -7.47
CA SER A 248 10.04 -9.21 -6.09
C SER A 248 8.80 -10.10 -6.01
N LYS A 249 7.79 -9.84 -6.85
CA LYS A 249 6.58 -10.69 -6.94
C LYS A 249 6.90 -12.13 -7.34
N ASN A 250 7.82 -12.34 -8.29
CA ASN A 250 8.23 -13.68 -8.70
C ASN A 250 9.05 -14.37 -7.60
N TYR A 251 9.98 -13.67 -6.95
CA TYR A 251 10.71 -14.18 -5.80
C TYR A 251 9.77 -14.60 -4.66
N ASN A 252 8.78 -13.78 -4.31
CA ASN A 252 7.76 -14.10 -3.31
C ASN A 252 6.97 -15.37 -3.68
N ARG A 253 6.58 -15.54 -4.95
CA ARG A 253 5.95 -16.79 -5.44
C ARG A 253 6.85 -18.02 -5.26
N VAL A 254 8.15 -17.88 -5.51
CA VAL A 254 9.14 -18.95 -5.29
C VAL A 254 9.27 -19.28 -3.81
N VAL A 255 9.44 -18.27 -2.94
CA VAL A 255 9.51 -18.47 -1.48
C VAL A 255 8.26 -19.18 -0.94
N ASN A 256 7.07 -18.76 -1.37
CA ASN A 256 5.81 -19.39 -0.97
C ASN A 256 5.65 -20.82 -1.49
N ARG A 257 6.19 -21.14 -2.68
CA ARG A 257 6.20 -22.52 -3.20
C ARG A 257 7.09 -23.43 -2.37
N PHE A 258 8.23 -22.93 -1.91
CA PHE A 258 9.25 -23.72 -1.20
C PHE A 258 9.33 -23.38 0.31
N GLU A 259 8.21 -22.99 0.92
CA GLU A 259 8.18 -22.47 2.30
C GLU A 259 8.67 -23.47 3.38
N THR A 260 8.61 -24.78 3.08
CA THR A 260 9.07 -25.88 3.94
C THR A 260 10.54 -26.24 3.75
N THR A 261 11.14 -25.76 2.65
CA THR A 261 12.53 -26.00 2.25
C THR A 261 13.41 -24.82 2.64
N ILE A 262 12.92 -23.59 2.47
CA ILE A 262 13.62 -22.36 2.87
C ILE A 262 13.43 -22.11 4.37
N THR A 263 14.52 -22.22 5.14
CA THR A 263 14.51 -22.12 6.62
C THR A 263 15.25 -20.91 7.16
N GLY A 264 15.97 -20.17 6.31
CA GLY A 264 16.62 -18.90 6.64
C GLY A 264 16.82 -18.03 5.40
N GLN A 265 16.67 -16.72 5.57
CA GLN A 265 16.94 -15.73 4.53
C GLN A 265 17.66 -14.53 5.16
N PHE A 266 18.77 -14.09 4.57
CA PHE A 266 19.67 -13.09 5.16
C PHE A 266 20.11 -12.05 4.10
N PHE A 267 19.92 -10.77 4.41
CA PHE A 267 20.16 -9.64 3.51
C PHE A 267 20.84 -8.47 4.24
N GLY A 268 21.26 -7.44 3.50
CA GLY A 268 21.88 -6.20 3.99
C GLY A 268 21.29 -4.97 3.32
N HIS A 269 22.14 -4.09 2.76
CA HIS A 269 21.80 -2.95 1.88
C HIS A 269 21.13 -1.76 2.55
N THR A 270 20.16 -1.99 3.44
CA THR A 270 19.44 -0.87 4.07
C THR A 270 20.27 -0.18 5.15
N HIS A 271 21.34 -0.81 5.62
CA HIS A 271 22.20 -0.43 6.76
C HIS A 271 21.52 -0.52 8.13
N GLN A 272 20.18 -0.61 8.18
CA GLN A 272 19.41 -0.67 9.41
C GLN A 272 19.12 -2.11 9.85
N ASP A 273 18.80 -2.27 11.14
CA ASP A 273 18.40 -3.54 11.74
C ASP A 273 16.89 -3.78 11.55
N GLU A 274 16.52 -4.61 10.57
CA GLU A 274 15.12 -4.90 10.26
C GLU A 274 14.87 -6.32 9.72
N PHE A 275 13.61 -6.60 9.38
CA PHE A 275 13.19 -7.89 8.82
C PHE A 275 11.98 -7.72 7.88
N GLU A 276 11.85 -8.64 6.91
CA GLU A 276 10.72 -8.70 6.00
C GLU A 276 9.88 -9.96 6.23
N LEU A 277 8.56 -9.80 6.27
CA LEU A 277 7.60 -10.91 6.37
C LEU A 277 7.01 -11.27 5.01
N PHE A 278 7.04 -12.56 4.70
CA PHE A 278 6.41 -13.13 3.50
C PHE A 278 5.04 -13.67 3.85
N TYR A 279 4.12 -13.56 2.90
CA TYR A 279 2.73 -13.95 3.09
C TYR A 279 2.17 -14.72 1.90
N GLU A 280 1.27 -15.66 2.18
CA GLU A 280 0.46 -16.37 1.19
C GLU A 280 -1.02 -16.01 1.36
N THR A 281 -1.69 -15.80 0.24
CA THR A 281 -3.14 -15.54 0.20
C THR A 281 -3.88 -16.86 0.02
N ILE A 282 -4.70 -17.23 1.01
CA ILE A 282 -5.44 -18.49 1.00
C ILE A 282 -6.93 -18.18 0.85
N ALA A 283 -7.55 -18.78 -0.18
CA ALA A 283 -8.99 -18.74 -0.38
C ALA A 283 -9.66 -19.72 0.61
N ALA A 284 -10.44 -19.19 1.56
CA ALA A 284 -11.24 -19.99 2.47
C ALA A 284 -12.68 -20.10 1.92
N PRO A 285 -13.22 -21.32 1.74
CA PRO A 285 -14.55 -21.53 1.14
C PRO A 285 -15.73 -20.84 1.85
N ARG A 286 -15.55 -20.34 3.08
CA ARG A 286 -16.62 -19.72 3.90
C ARG A 286 -16.21 -18.47 4.69
N ALA A 287 -14.95 -18.04 4.63
CA ALA A 287 -14.41 -16.91 5.41
C ALA A 287 -13.75 -15.83 4.54
N GLY A 288 -13.89 -15.92 3.21
CA GLY A 288 -13.24 -15.03 2.27
C GLY A 288 -11.76 -15.36 2.07
N VAL A 289 -10.94 -14.32 1.94
CA VAL A 289 -9.49 -14.44 1.72
C VAL A 289 -8.77 -14.12 3.02
N TYR A 290 -7.92 -15.03 3.52
CA TYR A 290 -7.04 -14.75 4.65
C TYR A 290 -5.57 -14.81 4.23
N ILE A 291 -4.75 -14.01 4.91
CA ILE A 291 -3.33 -13.85 4.64
C ILE A 291 -2.56 -14.59 5.75
N ARG A 292 -1.65 -15.50 5.37
CA ARG A 292 -0.85 -16.31 6.31
C ARG A 292 0.63 -15.95 6.20
N PRO A 293 1.35 -15.65 7.29
CA PRO A 293 2.78 -15.45 7.24
C PRO A 293 3.49 -16.78 6.93
N THR A 294 4.46 -16.77 6.02
CA THR A 294 5.09 -17.99 5.49
C THR A 294 6.58 -18.05 5.69
N ASN A 295 7.29 -16.93 5.67
CA ASN A 295 8.74 -16.86 5.82
C ASN A 295 9.18 -15.50 6.40
N VAL A 296 10.44 -15.42 6.84
CA VAL A 296 11.07 -14.21 7.37
C VAL A 296 12.42 -14.03 6.68
N ALA A 297 12.74 -12.82 6.24
CA ALA A 297 14.07 -12.43 5.85
C ALA A 297 14.65 -11.45 6.86
N TYR A 298 15.88 -11.69 7.32
CA TYR A 298 16.57 -10.84 8.29
C TYR A 298 17.54 -9.92 7.56
N ILE A 299 17.45 -8.62 7.85
CA ILE A 299 18.34 -7.61 7.30
C ILE A 299 19.37 -7.25 8.38
N GLY A 300 20.64 -7.50 8.11
CA GLY A 300 21.76 -7.21 9.00
C GLY A 300 22.05 -5.71 9.09
N PRO A 301 22.53 -5.20 10.25
CA PRO A 301 22.98 -3.83 10.34
C PRO A 301 24.30 -3.68 9.57
N SER A 302 24.60 -2.45 9.15
CA SER A 302 25.88 -2.15 8.50
C SER A 302 27.04 -2.09 9.50
N MET A 303 28.23 -2.41 9.01
CA MET A 303 29.47 -2.01 9.67
C MET A 303 29.81 -0.54 9.41
N SER A 304 29.40 0.01 8.26
CA SER A 304 29.53 1.44 7.97
C SER A 304 28.65 2.28 8.89
N THR A 305 29.07 3.52 9.13
CA THR A 305 28.32 4.56 9.84
C THR A 305 27.32 5.30 8.94
N PHE A 306 27.46 5.13 7.62
CA PHE A 306 26.63 5.79 6.62
C PHE A 306 25.14 5.50 6.88
N GLY A 307 24.29 6.52 6.83
CA GLY A 307 22.88 6.40 7.21
C GLY A 307 22.62 6.64 8.71
N ASN A 308 23.57 7.27 9.41
CA ASN A 308 23.43 7.72 10.80
C ASN A 308 23.24 6.56 11.80
N VAL A 309 23.99 5.47 11.62
CA VAL A 309 23.96 4.27 12.46
C VAL A 309 25.31 4.06 13.17
N ASN A 310 25.30 3.34 14.29
CA ASN A 310 26.56 2.80 14.83
C ASN A 310 27.05 1.63 13.97
N PRO A 311 28.37 1.38 13.89
CA PRO A 311 28.91 0.14 13.34
C PRO A 311 28.34 -1.08 14.08
N GLY A 312 27.88 -2.09 13.34
CA GLY A 312 27.32 -3.30 13.93
C GLY A 312 27.62 -4.58 13.15
N TYR A 313 27.43 -5.71 13.82
CA TYR A 313 27.41 -7.03 13.22
C TYR A 313 26.40 -7.92 13.95
N ARG A 314 26.05 -9.06 13.36
CA ARG A 314 25.06 -9.99 13.94
C ARG A 314 25.59 -11.41 14.00
N ILE A 315 25.19 -12.14 15.03
CA ILE A 315 25.42 -13.59 15.16
C ILE A 315 24.07 -14.30 15.27
N TYR A 316 23.76 -15.19 14.32
CA TYR A 316 22.58 -16.03 14.37
C TYR A 316 22.87 -17.31 15.13
N THR A 317 21.92 -17.72 15.98
CA THR A 317 21.89 -19.06 16.55
C THR A 317 20.92 -19.91 15.72
N ILE A 318 21.44 -20.94 15.06
CA ILE A 318 20.69 -21.80 14.15
C ILE A 318 20.60 -23.21 14.73
N ASP A 319 19.49 -23.90 14.47
CA ASP A 319 19.36 -25.31 14.78
C ASP A 319 20.46 -26.13 14.10
N GLY A 320 21.17 -26.96 14.88
CA GLY A 320 22.50 -27.42 14.51
C GLY A 320 22.58 -28.65 13.63
N ASP A 321 23.78 -29.20 13.50
CA ASP A 321 24.05 -30.34 12.63
C ASP A 321 23.72 -31.67 13.33
N TYR A 322 22.54 -32.21 13.03
CA TYR A 322 22.08 -33.52 13.47
C TYR A 322 20.97 -34.05 12.56
N GLU A 323 20.66 -35.34 12.68
CA GLU A 323 19.64 -35.99 11.87
C GLU A 323 18.25 -35.35 12.05
N ASN A 324 17.60 -34.99 10.94
CA ASN A 324 16.31 -34.29 10.92
C ASN A 324 16.32 -32.89 11.55
N SER A 325 17.49 -32.23 11.60
CA SER A 325 17.58 -30.81 11.96
C SER A 325 16.69 -29.93 11.08
N THR A 326 16.10 -28.91 11.71
CA THR A 326 15.26 -27.93 11.01
C THR A 326 16.10 -26.86 10.32
N PHE A 327 17.36 -26.68 10.74
CA PHE A 327 18.24 -25.57 10.34
C PHE A 327 17.53 -24.21 10.32
N GLN A 328 16.57 -23.98 11.21
CA GLN A 328 15.88 -22.70 11.30
C GLN A 328 16.62 -21.75 12.24
N VAL A 329 16.44 -20.45 12.03
CA VAL A 329 16.97 -19.43 12.95
C VAL A 329 16.23 -19.53 14.29
N MET A 330 16.95 -19.80 15.36
CA MET A 330 16.41 -19.95 16.71
C MET A 330 16.40 -18.65 17.49
N ASP A 331 17.46 -17.85 17.33
CA ASP A 331 17.61 -16.52 17.91
C ASP A 331 18.73 -15.77 17.17
N PHE A 332 18.94 -14.50 17.49
CA PHE A 332 20.13 -13.78 17.05
C PHE A 332 20.57 -12.72 18.07
N GLU A 333 21.86 -12.41 18.05
CA GLU A 333 22.54 -11.39 18.84
C GLU A 333 23.02 -10.29 17.89
N THR A 334 22.57 -9.05 18.08
CA THR A 334 23.15 -7.89 17.38
C THR A 334 24.18 -7.22 18.30
N TYR A 335 25.39 -6.98 17.80
CA TYR A 335 26.44 -6.25 18.49
C TYR A 335 26.63 -4.89 17.84
N TYR A 336 26.93 -3.87 18.65
CA TYR A 336 27.17 -2.52 18.16
C TYR A 336 28.38 -1.89 18.84
N LEU A 337 29.06 -1.01 18.13
CA LEU A 337 30.08 -0.13 18.68
C LEU A 337 29.43 1.20 19.04
N ASN A 338 29.50 1.63 20.31
CA ASN A 338 29.14 3.01 20.63
C ASN A 338 30.21 3.95 20.04
N LEU A 339 29.91 4.57 18.90
CA LEU A 339 30.89 5.37 18.16
C LEU A 339 31.28 6.64 18.93
N THR A 340 30.35 7.24 19.67
CA THR A 340 30.61 8.43 20.50
C THR A 340 31.64 8.12 21.58
N GLU A 341 31.44 7.02 22.30
CA GLU A 341 32.35 6.56 23.35
C GLU A 341 33.71 6.16 22.76
N ALA A 342 33.71 5.43 21.65
CA ALA A 342 34.93 4.98 20.98
C ALA A 342 35.81 6.14 20.50
N ASN A 343 35.19 7.18 19.92
CA ASN A 343 35.90 8.37 19.47
C ASN A 343 36.40 9.21 20.66
N THR A 344 35.65 9.28 21.76
CA THR A 344 36.07 10.00 22.98
C THR A 344 37.27 9.33 23.66
N ASN A 345 37.32 8.00 23.64
CA ASN A 345 38.33 7.20 24.32
C ASN A 345 39.39 6.59 23.38
N ARG A 346 39.62 7.20 22.19
CA ARG A 346 40.41 6.59 21.12
C ARG A 346 41.82 6.11 21.54
N ASP A 347 42.46 6.83 22.47
CA ASP A 347 43.84 6.60 22.90
C ASP A 347 43.95 5.76 24.18
N SER A 348 42.83 5.48 24.87
CA SER A 348 42.84 4.92 26.22
C SER A 348 42.41 3.45 26.30
N LYS A 349 41.65 2.94 25.32
CA LYS A 349 41.16 1.55 25.31
C LYS A 349 41.07 0.98 23.88
N PRO A 350 41.24 -0.35 23.71
CA PRO A 350 40.84 -1.03 22.49
C PRO A 350 39.35 -0.82 22.20
N LEU A 351 38.99 -0.95 20.93
CA LEU A 351 37.60 -0.87 20.48
C LEU A 351 36.80 -2.06 21.04
N GLU A 352 35.74 -1.76 21.81
CA GLU A 352 34.89 -2.78 22.44
C GLU A 352 33.46 -2.71 21.89
N TYR A 353 32.98 -3.83 21.36
CA TYR A 353 31.58 -3.99 20.95
C TYR A 353 30.72 -4.44 22.13
N GLN A 354 29.51 -3.89 22.22
CA GLN A 354 28.53 -4.24 23.24
C GLN A 354 27.41 -5.08 22.61
N LEU A 355 26.90 -6.06 23.35
CA LEU A 355 25.67 -6.76 22.97
C LEU A 355 24.52 -5.73 22.99
N SER A 356 23.94 -5.48 21.82
CA SER A 356 22.80 -4.57 21.67
C SER A 356 21.54 -5.22 22.25
N TYR A 357 21.21 -6.41 21.76
CA TYR A 357 20.05 -7.21 22.19
C TYR A 357 20.08 -8.64 21.61
N THR A 358 19.27 -9.52 22.20
CA THR A 358 18.82 -10.77 21.57
C THR A 358 17.36 -10.65 21.13
N ALA A 359 17.00 -11.19 19.97
CA ALA A 359 15.66 -10.98 19.39
C ALA A 359 14.54 -11.49 20.30
N ARG A 360 14.69 -12.70 20.85
CA ARG A 360 13.65 -13.31 21.69
C ARG A 360 13.44 -12.56 22.99
N GLU A 361 14.51 -12.17 23.67
CA GLU A 361 14.42 -11.42 24.92
C GLU A 361 13.89 -10.01 24.70
N ALA A 362 14.43 -9.30 23.69
CA ALA A 362 14.07 -7.92 23.45
C ALA A 362 12.60 -7.73 23.10
N TYR A 363 12.06 -8.64 22.30
CA TYR A 363 10.71 -8.53 21.75
C TYR A 363 9.71 -9.48 22.43
N GLY A 364 10.16 -10.32 23.36
CA GLY A 364 9.33 -11.31 24.04
C GLY A 364 8.79 -12.36 23.07
N LEU A 365 9.64 -12.88 22.17
CA LEU A 365 9.25 -13.88 21.17
C LEU A 365 9.49 -15.29 21.72
N GLN A 366 8.46 -16.15 21.61
CA GLN A 366 8.59 -17.55 21.97
C GLN A 366 9.59 -18.28 21.05
N ASP A 367 9.55 -17.98 19.77
CA ASP A 367 10.49 -18.41 18.74
C ASP A 367 10.51 -17.37 17.61
N LEU A 368 11.40 -17.54 16.63
CA LEU A 368 11.51 -16.64 15.49
C LEU A 368 10.68 -17.09 14.27
N SER A 369 9.58 -17.82 14.48
CA SER A 369 8.69 -18.22 13.39
C SER A 369 7.98 -17.01 12.74
N PRO A 370 7.55 -17.12 11.47
CA PRO A 370 6.80 -16.07 10.79
C PRO A 370 5.55 -15.61 11.55
N ASP A 371 4.86 -16.54 12.23
CA ASP A 371 3.68 -16.22 13.04
C ASP A 371 4.02 -15.36 14.27
N ASN A 372 5.13 -15.62 14.96
CA ASN A 372 5.55 -14.83 16.11
C ASN A 372 6.06 -13.45 15.72
N TRP A 373 6.80 -13.34 14.60
CA TRP A 373 7.15 -12.04 14.02
C TRP A 373 5.92 -11.24 13.58
N HIS A 374 4.94 -11.90 12.95
CA HIS A 374 3.67 -11.25 12.59
C HIS A 374 2.93 -10.72 13.83
N LYS A 375 2.79 -11.53 14.89
CA LYS A 375 2.20 -11.09 16.16
C LYS A 375 2.97 -9.93 16.79
N PHE A 376 4.30 -9.93 16.70
CA PHE A 376 5.13 -8.83 17.17
C PHE A 376 4.86 -7.53 16.43
N VAL A 377 4.77 -7.56 15.09
CA VAL A 377 4.38 -6.38 14.30
C VAL A 377 3.00 -5.87 14.72
N LEU A 378 2.05 -6.77 14.95
CA LEU A 378 0.72 -6.38 15.45
C LEU A 378 0.75 -5.78 16.87
N ARG A 379 1.63 -6.27 17.75
CA ARG A 379 1.84 -5.71 19.09
C ARG A 379 2.42 -4.30 19.02
N MET A 380 3.45 -4.09 18.21
CA MET A 380 4.08 -2.77 18.02
C MET A 380 3.08 -1.71 17.56
N LYS A 381 2.07 -2.08 16.76
CA LYS A 381 1.00 -1.17 16.32
C LYS A 381 0.24 -0.51 17.49
N ASN A 382 0.19 -1.15 18.65
CA ASN A 382 -0.58 -0.69 19.81
C ASN A 382 0.29 -0.45 21.06
N ASP A 383 1.61 -0.65 20.96
CA ASP A 383 2.55 -0.52 22.07
C ASP A 383 3.70 0.40 21.63
N ASN A 384 3.57 1.70 21.93
CA ASN A 384 4.57 2.68 21.54
C ASN A 384 5.91 2.43 22.26
N GLN A 385 5.93 1.88 23.49
CA GLN A 385 7.20 1.58 24.16
C GLN A 385 7.94 0.46 23.43
N LEU A 386 7.22 -0.58 23.01
CA LEU A 386 7.78 -1.66 22.20
C LEU A 386 8.26 -1.15 20.83
N PHE A 387 7.51 -0.26 20.19
CA PHE A 387 7.94 0.37 18.94
C PHE A 387 9.18 1.24 19.13
N GLN A 388 9.24 2.09 20.16
CA GLN A 388 10.45 2.89 20.47
C GLN A 388 11.66 1.98 20.72
N LYS A 389 11.45 0.84 21.40
CA LYS A 389 12.49 -0.16 21.61
C LYS A 389 12.97 -0.75 20.29
N PHE A 390 12.06 -1.14 19.39
CA PHE A 390 12.40 -1.59 18.03
C PHE A 390 13.13 -0.51 17.23
N TYR A 391 12.62 0.72 17.22
CA TYR A 391 13.17 1.86 16.49
C TYR A 391 14.59 2.22 16.96
N LYS A 392 14.86 2.11 18.26
CA LYS A 392 16.21 2.25 18.80
C LYS A 392 17.16 1.19 18.25
N TYR A 393 16.72 -0.05 18.12
CA TYR A 393 17.54 -1.12 17.53
C TYR A 393 17.68 -0.98 16.01
N PHE A 394 16.63 -0.50 15.31
CA PHE A 394 16.63 -0.24 13.87
C PHE A 394 17.81 0.65 13.45
N PHE A 395 18.09 1.72 14.20
CA PHE A 395 19.25 2.60 13.98
C PHE A 395 20.53 2.14 14.70
N ASN A 396 20.61 0.86 15.04
CA ASN A 396 21.71 0.24 15.77
C ASN A 396 22.15 1.04 17.03
N ARG A 397 21.17 1.58 17.77
CA ARG A 397 21.38 2.41 18.96
C ARG A 397 22.23 3.67 18.72
N SER A 398 22.19 4.24 17.51
CA SER A 398 22.86 5.50 17.18
C SER A 398 22.51 6.60 18.17
N ASP A 399 23.54 7.28 18.69
CA ASP A 399 23.38 8.40 19.63
C ASP A 399 22.91 9.69 18.93
N ASN A 400 22.98 9.72 17.59
CA ASN A 400 22.66 10.89 16.77
C ASN A 400 21.24 10.82 16.18
N ILE A 401 20.39 9.91 16.67
CA ILE A 401 18.94 9.95 16.47
C ILE A 401 18.36 10.92 17.52
N GLY A 402 18.29 12.21 17.17
CA GLY A 402 17.80 13.26 18.06
C GLY A 402 16.35 13.08 18.53
N ALA A 403 16.00 13.70 19.66
CA ALA A 403 14.65 13.69 20.24
C ALA A 403 13.56 14.25 19.30
N ASP A 404 13.95 15.02 18.28
CA ASP A 404 13.05 15.59 17.27
C ASP A 404 12.69 14.59 16.14
N ASN A 405 13.39 13.45 16.04
CA ASN A 405 13.15 12.37 15.08
C ASN A 405 12.47 11.14 15.70
N VAL A 406 11.75 11.34 16.82
CA VAL A 406 10.94 10.28 17.45
C VAL A 406 9.74 9.97 16.56
N CYS A 407 9.87 8.96 15.70
CA CYS A 407 8.70 8.32 15.10
C CYS A 407 7.88 7.72 16.24
N THR A 408 6.71 8.25 16.54
CA THR A 408 5.77 7.61 17.46
C THR A 408 4.81 6.74 16.66
N VAL A 409 4.40 5.62 17.26
CA VAL A 409 3.17 4.97 16.81
C VAL A 409 2.08 6.00 17.02
N MET A 410 1.39 6.43 15.95
CA MET A 410 0.21 7.29 16.13
C MET A 410 -0.73 6.55 17.07
N ASP A 411 -0.90 7.05 18.31
CA ASP A 411 -1.75 6.42 19.33
C ASP A 411 -3.21 6.52 18.88
N ASN A 412 -3.58 5.50 18.14
CA ASN A 412 -4.85 5.35 17.50
C ASN A 412 -5.61 4.16 18.08
N THR A 413 -5.18 3.60 19.21
CA THR A 413 -5.75 2.39 19.81
C THR A 413 -7.24 2.59 20.11
N GLY A 414 -7.58 3.64 20.87
CA GLY A 414 -8.98 3.99 21.15
C GLY A 414 -9.79 4.39 19.91
N ILE A 415 -9.16 5.07 18.94
CA ILE A 415 -9.83 5.44 17.68
C ILE A 415 -10.11 4.19 16.82
N ASN A 416 -9.15 3.28 16.72
CA ASN A 416 -9.26 2.05 15.93
C ASN A 416 -10.30 1.11 16.53
N GLU A 417 -10.33 0.94 17.86
CA GLU A 417 -11.37 0.15 18.54
C GLU A 417 -12.77 0.74 18.31
N LYS A 418 -12.93 2.05 18.48
CA LYS A 418 -14.20 2.74 18.21
C LYS A 418 -14.66 2.57 16.76
N VAL A 419 -13.73 2.73 15.81
CA VAL A 419 -14.02 2.61 14.37
C VAL A 419 -14.36 1.17 13.98
N GLU A 420 -13.63 0.18 14.50
CA GLU A 420 -13.92 -1.25 14.30
C GLU A 420 -15.27 -1.64 14.90
N GLN A 421 -15.58 -1.16 16.11
CA GLN A 421 -16.88 -1.39 16.73
C GLN A 421 -18.00 -0.77 15.91
N LYS A 422 -17.84 0.48 15.46
CA LYS A 422 -18.83 1.14 14.61
C LYS A 422 -19.03 0.42 13.27
N TRP A 423 -17.96 -0.06 12.64
CA TRP A 423 -18.06 -0.87 11.41
C TRP A 423 -18.81 -2.18 11.68
N ARG A 424 -18.53 -2.88 12.78
CA ARG A 424 -19.27 -4.09 13.19
C ARG A 424 -20.74 -3.81 13.44
N ASP A 425 -21.06 -2.71 14.11
CA ASP A 425 -22.45 -2.33 14.37
C ASP A 425 -23.20 -2.00 13.07
N ILE A 426 -22.56 -1.33 12.11
CA ILE A 426 -23.11 -1.11 10.77
C ILE A 426 -23.35 -2.45 10.05
N LEU A 427 -22.40 -3.38 10.13
CA LEU A 427 -22.48 -4.67 9.45
C LEU A 427 -23.53 -5.61 10.05
N VAL A 428 -23.66 -5.64 11.37
CA VAL A 428 -24.52 -6.57 12.10
C VAL A 428 -25.89 -5.95 12.35
N ASN A 429 -25.95 -4.88 13.14
CA ASN A 429 -27.21 -4.25 13.53
C ASN A 429 -27.79 -3.42 12.38
N GLY A 430 -26.92 -2.73 11.63
CA GLY A 430 -27.33 -1.91 10.50
C GLY A 430 -27.98 -2.70 9.36
N LYS A 431 -27.76 -4.01 9.24
CA LYS A 431 -28.46 -4.89 8.27
C LYS A 431 -29.87 -5.31 8.72
N MET A 432 -30.15 -5.22 10.02
CA MET A 432 -31.44 -5.58 10.62
C MET A 432 -32.33 -4.35 10.84
N ASP A 433 -31.74 -3.16 10.98
CA ASP A 433 -32.47 -1.91 11.16
C ASP A 433 -33.01 -1.35 9.83
N ARG A 434 -34.24 -0.81 9.87
CA ARG A 434 -34.91 -0.20 8.70
C ARG A 434 -34.09 0.95 8.12
N GLY A 435 -33.94 1.04 6.80
CA GLY A 435 -33.16 2.11 6.16
C GLY A 435 -33.66 3.51 6.41
N ILE A 436 -34.97 3.70 6.61
CA ILE A 436 -35.49 4.96 7.14
C ILE A 436 -35.72 4.78 8.64
N SER A 437 -34.76 5.27 9.43
CA SER A 437 -34.81 5.12 10.88
C SER A 437 -36.05 5.83 11.47
N PRO A 438 -36.79 5.17 12.38
CA PRO A 438 -37.87 5.81 13.13
C PRO A 438 -37.34 6.85 14.13
N ASN A 439 -36.05 6.79 14.48
CA ASN A 439 -35.42 7.71 15.43
C ASN A 439 -35.05 9.07 14.81
N VAL A 440 -35.34 9.25 13.52
CA VAL A 440 -34.91 10.42 12.74
C VAL A 440 -36.12 11.18 12.23
N ASP A 441 -36.32 12.37 12.76
CA ASP A 441 -37.31 13.33 12.28
C ASP A 441 -36.67 14.28 11.24
N PRO A 442 -37.07 14.22 9.95
CA PRO A 442 -36.53 15.11 8.92
C PRO A 442 -37.01 16.55 9.06
N ASP A 443 -38.03 16.83 9.88
CA ASP A 443 -38.59 18.18 10.06
C ASP A 443 -37.92 18.96 11.18
N THR A 444 -37.14 18.27 12.02
CA THR A 444 -36.53 18.84 13.23
C THR A 444 -34.99 18.71 13.14
N PRO A 445 -34.24 19.84 13.21
CA PRO A 445 -32.79 19.79 13.28
C PRO A 445 -32.32 18.99 14.50
N PRO A 446 -31.33 18.08 14.36
CA PRO A 446 -30.78 17.36 15.50
C PRO A 446 -30.04 18.31 16.43
N VAL A 447 -29.88 17.91 17.70
CA VAL A 447 -29.25 18.76 18.75
C VAL A 447 -27.83 19.23 18.42
N TRP A 448 -27.10 18.48 17.60
CA TRP A 448 -25.74 18.81 17.15
C TRP A 448 -25.72 19.65 15.86
N PHE A 449 -26.89 20.05 15.34
CA PHE A 449 -26.97 20.87 14.13
C PHE A 449 -26.50 22.30 14.37
N ASP A 450 -25.41 22.67 13.71
CA ASP A 450 -24.85 24.00 13.62
C ASP A 450 -25.07 24.52 12.20
N ARG A 451 -25.98 25.49 12.13
CA ARG A 451 -26.40 26.16 10.90
C ARG A 451 -25.24 26.92 10.24
N ASN A 452 -24.36 27.55 11.01
CA ASN A 452 -23.22 28.29 10.47
C ASN A 452 -22.18 27.35 9.88
N LYS A 453 -21.89 26.23 10.57
CA LYS A 453 -21.02 25.18 10.05
C LYS A 453 -21.57 24.57 8.77
N PHE A 454 -22.89 24.34 8.69
CA PHE A 454 -23.54 23.84 7.48
C PHE A 454 -23.43 24.84 6.31
N ILE A 455 -23.68 26.14 6.54
CA ILE A 455 -23.54 27.20 5.53
C ILE A 455 -22.08 27.31 5.03
N LYS A 456 -21.09 27.22 5.94
CA LYS A 456 -19.66 27.16 5.56
C LYS A 456 -19.41 25.99 4.60
N SER A 457 -19.98 24.82 4.92
CA SER A 457 -19.85 23.62 4.11
C SER A 457 -20.48 23.75 2.72
N GLN A 458 -21.64 24.43 2.62
CA GLN A 458 -22.27 24.75 1.33
C GLN A 458 -21.40 25.67 0.45
N LYS A 459 -20.75 26.68 1.06
CA LYS A 459 -19.79 27.53 0.35
C LYS A 459 -18.60 26.71 -0.16
N LEU A 460 -18.00 25.87 0.70
CA LEU A 460 -16.89 25.00 0.32
C LEU A 460 -17.28 24.06 -0.82
N ALA A 461 -18.46 23.45 -0.76
CA ALA A 461 -18.95 22.58 -1.82
C ALA A 461 -19.20 23.34 -3.14
N HIS A 462 -19.62 24.61 -3.08
CA HIS A 462 -19.75 25.45 -4.26
C HIS A 462 -18.41 25.71 -4.94
N TYR A 463 -17.37 26.07 -4.18
CA TYR A 463 -16.03 26.32 -4.70
C TYR A 463 -15.35 25.05 -5.24
N ASN A 464 -15.65 23.91 -4.64
CA ASN A 464 -15.04 22.62 -4.96
C ASN A 464 -15.97 21.65 -5.72
N TYR A 465 -17.05 22.17 -6.31
CA TYR A 465 -18.12 21.37 -6.92
C TYR A 465 -17.61 20.34 -7.95
N GLY A 466 -16.64 20.72 -8.78
CA GLY A 466 -16.08 19.82 -9.80
C GLY A 466 -15.34 18.63 -9.19
N SER A 467 -14.54 18.88 -8.13
CA SER A 467 -13.79 17.85 -7.40
C SER A 467 -14.70 16.89 -6.67
N LEU A 468 -15.73 17.43 -6.00
CA LEU A 468 -16.72 16.62 -5.29
C LEU A 468 -17.49 15.72 -6.24
N LEU A 469 -17.96 16.27 -7.37
CA LEU A 469 -18.64 15.48 -8.40
C LEU A 469 -17.78 14.35 -8.97
N PHE A 470 -16.47 14.57 -9.14
CA PHE A 470 -15.57 13.56 -9.69
C PHE A 470 -15.46 12.32 -8.79
N GLY A 471 -15.26 12.52 -7.47
CA GLY A 471 -15.23 11.43 -6.50
C GLY A 471 -16.59 10.77 -6.32
N GLN A 472 -17.66 11.57 -6.21
CA GLN A 472 -19.05 11.10 -6.08
C GLN A 472 -19.48 10.21 -7.25
N PHE A 473 -19.16 10.64 -8.47
CA PHE A 473 -19.54 9.89 -9.66
C PHE A 473 -18.89 8.51 -9.67
N MET A 474 -17.59 8.42 -9.33
CA MET A 474 -16.91 7.13 -9.24
C MET A 474 -17.50 6.24 -8.14
N GLY A 475 -17.78 6.79 -6.96
CA GLY A 475 -18.41 6.03 -5.87
C GLY A 475 -19.77 5.46 -6.27
N LEU A 476 -20.60 6.24 -6.98
CA LEU A 476 -21.89 5.81 -7.52
C LEU A 476 -21.79 4.72 -8.60
N LEU A 477 -20.68 4.63 -9.35
CA LEU A 477 -20.47 3.53 -10.30
C LEU A 477 -20.07 2.25 -9.57
N LEU A 478 -19.24 2.36 -8.53
CA LEU A 478 -18.72 1.21 -7.79
C LEU A 478 -19.78 0.56 -6.90
N VAL A 479 -20.74 1.33 -6.35
CA VAL A 479 -21.83 0.76 -5.54
C VAL A 479 -22.71 -0.23 -6.31
N LEU A 480 -22.72 -0.16 -7.66
CA LEU A 480 -23.48 -1.06 -8.53
C LEU A 480 -22.93 -2.49 -8.55
N TYR A 481 -21.70 -2.68 -8.06
CA TYR A 481 -21.16 -4.01 -7.83
C TYR A 481 -21.78 -4.66 -6.59
N HIS A 482 -22.41 -3.88 -5.70
CA HIS A 482 -23.10 -4.39 -4.53
C HIS A 482 -24.58 -4.64 -4.83
N SER A 483 -25.14 -5.74 -4.33
CA SER A 483 -26.57 -6.07 -4.50
C SER A 483 -27.48 -5.01 -3.87
N ASP A 484 -27.14 -4.50 -2.68
CA ASP A 484 -27.86 -3.39 -2.04
C ASP A 484 -27.85 -2.08 -2.85
N GLY A 485 -26.87 -1.89 -3.74
CA GLY A 485 -26.81 -0.76 -4.66
C GLY A 485 -27.59 -1.02 -5.95
N LEU A 486 -27.38 -2.19 -6.55
CA LEU A 486 -27.92 -2.55 -7.87
C LEU A 486 -29.40 -2.92 -7.85
N ALA A 487 -29.83 -3.75 -6.88
CA ALA A 487 -31.18 -4.30 -6.85
C ALA A 487 -32.25 -3.20 -6.79
N PRO A 488 -32.16 -2.17 -5.92
CA PRO A 488 -33.12 -1.07 -5.93
C PRO A 488 -33.24 -0.36 -7.29
N LEU A 489 -32.17 -0.31 -8.08
CA LEU A 489 -32.19 0.34 -9.40
C LEU A 489 -32.92 -0.53 -10.43
N ILE A 490 -32.65 -1.84 -10.45
CA ILE A 490 -33.29 -2.80 -11.35
C ILE A 490 -34.79 -2.82 -11.06
N VAL A 491 -35.18 -3.03 -9.81
CA VAL A 491 -36.58 -3.20 -9.41
C VAL A 491 -37.41 -1.97 -9.77
N THR A 492 -36.89 -0.76 -9.66
CA THR A 492 -37.67 0.44 -10.01
C THR A 492 -38.02 0.56 -11.51
N GLY A 493 -37.32 -0.16 -12.40
CA GLY A 493 -37.52 -0.07 -13.86
C GLY A 493 -37.08 1.27 -14.48
N ASN A 494 -36.59 2.23 -13.68
CA ASN A 494 -36.14 3.56 -14.11
C ASN A 494 -34.66 3.60 -14.52
N SER A 495 -34.03 2.43 -14.61
CA SER A 495 -32.64 2.26 -15.04
C SER A 495 -32.53 1.27 -16.21
N SER A 496 -33.66 0.94 -16.86
CA SER A 496 -33.75 -0.18 -17.82
C SER A 496 -33.13 0.10 -19.20
N ASN A 497 -32.70 1.34 -19.49
CA ASN A 497 -32.03 1.75 -20.73
C ASN A 497 -31.30 3.09 -20.54
N VAL A 498 -30.49 3.49 -21.53
CA VAL A 498 -29.58 4.65 -21.44
C VAL A 498 -30.32 5.98 -21.22
N GLN A 499 -31.46 6.21 -21.87
CA GLN A 499 -32.24 7.44 -21.72
C GLN A 499 -32.89 7.55 -20.33
N LYS A 500 -33.36 6.44 -19.76
CA LYS A 500 -33.85 6.42 -18.37
C LYS A 500 -32.72 6.63 -17.37
N LEU A 501 -31.52 6.06 -17.62
CA LEU A 501 -30.32 6.34 -16.82
C LEU A 501 -29.96 7.83 -16.85
N PHE A 502 -29.97 8.46 -18.04
CA PHE A 502 -29.73 9.90 -18.17
C PHE A 502 -30.68 10.72 -17.30
N ARG A 503 -31.98 10.42 -17.41
CA ARG A 503 -33.03 11.10 -16.64
C ARG A 503 -32.83 10.93 -15.12
N ARG A 504 -32.60 9.70 -14.66
CA ARG A 504 -32.39 9.38 -13.23
C ARG A 504 -31.15 10.08 -12.65
N TYR A 505 -30.01 9.97 -13.32
CA TYR A 505 -28.75 10.51 -12.80
C TYR A 505 -28.69 12.03 -12.93
N LEU A 506 -29.30 12.62 -13.96
CA LEU A 506 -29.46 14.07 -14.04
C LEU A 506 -30.41 14.58 -12.94
N SER A 507 -31.49 13.85 -12.61
CA SER A 507 -32.36 14.18 -11.46
C SER A 507 -31.57 14.15 -10.15
N THR A 508 -30.74 13.13 -9.97
CA THR A 508 -29.86 12.99 -8.80
C THR A 508 -28.91 14.18 -8.66
N MET A 509 -28.28 14.60 -9.77
CA MET A 509 -27.42 15.80 -9.77
C MET A 509 -28.17 17.08 -9.37
N ILE A 510 -29.44 17.22 -9.76
CA ILE A 510 -30.29 18.36 -9.37
C ILE A 510 -30.59 18.33 -7.88
N HIS A 511 -30.97 17.17 -7.33
CA HIS A 511 -31.21 17.02 -5.89
C HIS A 511 -29.98 17.40 -5.07
N VAL A 512 -28.81 16.85 -5.41
CA VAL A 512 -27.54 17.14 -4.74
C VAL A 512 -27.16 18.62 -4.88
N LYS A 513 -27.38 19.23 -6.06
CA LYS A 513 -27.20 20.67 -6.26
C LYS A 513 -28.08 21.49 -5.30
N TYR A 514 -29.36 21.13 -5.11
CA TYR A 514 -30.22 21.82 -4.16
C TYR A 514 -29.73 21.68 -2.72
N TRP A 515 -29.24 20.51 -2.33
CA TRP A 515 -28.68 20.30 -0.99
C TRP A 515 -27.45 21.18 -0.73
N TYR A 516 -26.62 21.40 -1.74
CA TYR A 516 -25.48 22.33 -1.64
C TYR A 516 -25.86 23.82 -1.64
N GLN A 517 -27.10 24.18 -1.98
CA GLN A 517 -27.50 25.57 -2.19
C GLN A 517 -28.50 26.10 -1.16
N PHE A 518 -29.34 25.25 -0.60
CA PHE A 518 -30.46 25.66 0.23
C PHE A 518 -30.45 24.95 1.58
N ASP A 519 -31.06 25.58 2.58
CA ASP A 519 -31.15 25.03 3.93
C ASP A 519 -32.07 23.79 3.97
N PRO A 520 -31.60 22.63 4.47
CA PRO A 520 -32.39 21.41 4.56
C PRO A 520 -33.56 21.49 5.54
N PHE A 521 -33.59 22.45 6.47
CA PHE A 521 -34.63 22.57 7.50
C PHE A 521 -35.59 23.75 7.31
N ASP A 522 -35.40 24.57 6.27
CA ASP A 522 -36.40 25.56 5.84
C ASP A 522 -37.45 24.89 4.96
N LYS A 523 -38.69 24.80 5.46
CA LYS A 523 -39.82 24.14 4.78
C LYS A 523 -40.14 24.71 3.39
N HIS A 524 -39.76 25.96 3.12
CA HIS A 524 -39.99 26.61 1.84
C HIS A 524 -38.85 26.38 0.84
N SER A 525 -37.69 25.91 1.32
CA SER A 525 -36.47 25.75 0.53
C SER A 525 -36.56 24.60 -0.48
N LYS A 526 -35.78 24.70 -1.56
CA LYS A 526 -35.66 23.61 -2.54
C LYS A 526 -34.96 22.38 -1.95
N ALA A 527 -34.06 22.55 -0.97
CA ALA A 527 -33.37 21.43 -0.32
C ALA A 527 -34.32 20.61 0.55
N TYR A 528 -35.17 21.25 1.36
CA TYR A 528 -36.14 20.56 2.22
C TYR A 528 -37.12 19.72 1.38
N LYS A 529 -37.72 20.32 0.34
CA LYS A 529 -38.64 19.62 -0.58
C LYS A 529 -37.94 18.45 -1.28
N SER A 530 -36.70 18.67 -1.74
CA SER A 530 -35.84 17.66 -2.36
C SER A 530 -35.55 16.48 -1.42
N LEU A 531 -35.15 16.75 -0.18
CA LEU A 531 -34.82 15.73 0.82
C LEU A 531 -36.06 14.93 1.24
N LYS A 532 -37.21 15.58 1.46
CA LYS A 532 -38.47 14.88 1.72
C LYS A 532 -38.86 13.95 0.58
N HIS A 533 -38.71 14.41 -0.67
CA HIS A 533 -39.01 13.62 -1.85
C HIS A 533 -38.09 12.38 -1.93
N VAL A 534 -36.77 12.56 -1.86
CA VAL A 534 -35.81 11.44 -1.94
C VAL A 534 -35.97 10.47 -0.77
N ARG A 535 -36.18 10.97 0.44
CA ARG A 535 -36.50 10.13 1.62
C ARG A 535 -37.78 9.31 1.39
N GLY A 536 -38.81 9.92 0.79
CA GLY A 536 -40.05 9.25 0.41
C GLY A 536 -39.81 8.12 -0.59
N LEU A 537 -38.98 8.35 -1.62
CA LEU A 537 -38.59 7.32 -2.58
C LEU A 537 -37.87 6.15 -1.91
N HIS A 538 -36.87 6.43 -1.06
CA HIS A 538 -36.17 5.38 -0.31
C HIS A 538 -37.12 4.57 0.58
N ARG A 539 -38.07 5.23 1.27
CA ARG A 539 -39.11 4.55 2.06
C ARG A 539 -39.98 3.66 1.20
N GLN A 540 -40.48 4.15 0.07
CA GLN A 540 -41.38 3.41 -0.82
C GLN A 540 -40.69 2.18 -1.42
N VAL A 541 -39.47 2.34 -1.93
CA VAL A 541 -38.71 1.23 -2.52
C VAL A 541 -38.35 0.20 -1.45
N SER A 542 -37.85 0.64 -0.29
CA SER A 542 -37.53 -0.25 0.83
C SER A 542 -38.77 -1.03 1.30
N THR A 543 -39.89 -0.35 1.53
CA THR A 543 -41.15 -0.99 1.97
C THR A 543 -41.61 -2.03 0.95
N SER A 544 -41.66 -1.65 -0.32
CA SER A 544 -42.10 -2.54 -1.40
C SER A 544 -41.19 -3.76 -1.58
N MET A 545 -39.86 -3.59 -1.55
CA MET A 545 -38.92 -4.71 -1.66
C MET A 545 -38.99 -5.66 -0.45
N ASN A 546 -39.25 -5.14 0.75
CA ASN A 546 -39.38 -5.95 1.96
C ASN A 546 -40.74 -6.65 2.10
N GLU A 547 -41.82 -6.07 1.56
CA GLU A 547 -43.17 -6.64 1.61
C GLU A 547 -43.47 -7.58 0.44
N LYS A 548 -42.94 -7.29 -0.76
CA LYS A 548 -43.30 -7.95 -2.02
C LYS A 548 -42.17 -8.73 -2.68
N GLY A 549 -40.94 -8.57 -2.21
CA GLY A 549 -39.80 -9.34 -2.74
C GLY A 549 -39.83 -10.77 -2.21
N ASP A 550 -39.48 -11.74 -3.06
CA ASP A 550 -39.26 -13.12 -2.61
C ASP A 550 -38.22 -13.11 -1.49
N ARG A 551 -38.55 -13.79 -0.38
CA ARG A 551 -37.56 -14.07 0.67
C ARG A 551 -36.54 -15.02 0.05
N VAL A 552 -35.37 -14.50 -0.31
CA VAL A 552 -34.25 -15.33 -0.74
C VAL A 552 -33.90 -16.26 0.42
N GLU A 553 -33.97 -17.57 0.20
CA GLU A 553 -33.73 -18.59 1.22
C GLU A 553 -32.34 -18.36 1.87
N GLY A 554 -32.30 -18.21 3.20
CA GLY A 554 -31.09 -17.88 3.95
C GLY A 554 -30.76 -16.39 4.11
N ARG A 555 -31.66 -15.47 3.72
CA ARG A 555 -31.48 -14.02 3.90
C ARG A 555 -32.47 -13.45 4.94
N ASP A 556 -32.11 -13.47 6.22
CA ASP A 556 -32.87 -12.84 7.32
C ASP A 556 -32.72 -11.30 7.40
N GLN A 557 -32.34 -10.63 6.30
CA GLN A 557 -31.95 -9.21 6.27
C GLN A 557 -32.95 -8.35 5.50
N LEU A 558 -33.07 -7.08 5.89
CA LEU A 558 -33.95 -6.11 5.22
C LEU A 558 -33.31 -5.57 3.93
N TRP A 559 -34.15 -5.26 2.94
CA TRP A 559 -33.80 -4.49 1.75
C TRP A 559 -33.73 -2.99 2.04
N ILE A 560 -32.65 -2.37 1.55
CA ILE A 560 -32.28 -0.98 1.88
C ILE A 560 -32.32 -0.77 3.41
N PRO A 561 -31.48 -1.51 4.16
CA PRO A 561 -31.38 -1.33 5.61
C PRO A 561 -30.47 -0.14 5.93
N GLN A 562 -30.22 0.16 7.22
CA GLN A 562 -29.25 1.19 7.60
C GLN A 562 -27.86 0.95 6.97
N TYR A 563 -27.42 -0.31 6.86
CA TYR A 563 -26.21 -0.71 6.14
C TYR A 563 -26.20 -0.19 4.68
N GLY A 564 -27.31 -0.37 3.96
CA GLY A 564 -27.46 0.14 2.60
C GLY A 564 -27.45 1.67 2.52
N MET A 565 -28.04 2.35 3.50
CA MET A 565 -28.03 3.82 3.59
C MET A 565 -26.63 4.38 3.87
N VAL A 566 -25.85 3.73 4.72
CA VAL A 566 -24.44 4.06 4.97
C VAL A 566 -23.59 3.87 3.70
N HIS A 567 -23.82 2.79 2.96
CA HIS A 567 -23.11 2.54 1.69
C HIS A 567 -23.54 3.51 0.59
N ALA A 568 -24.80 3.95 0.58
CA ALA A 568 -25.26 5.03 -0.28
C ALA A 568 -24.54 6.35 0.07
N GLN A 569 -24.40 6.68 1.36
CA GLN A 569 -23.63 7.85 1.81
C GLN A 569 -22.14 7.72 1.44
N PHE A 570 -21.54 6.54 1.62
CA PHE A 570 -20.17 6.23 1.22
C PHE A 570 -19.94 6.47 -0.28
N SER A 571 -20.92 6.16 -1.12
CA SER A 571 -20.85 6.41 -2.57
C SER A 571 -20.65 7.90 -2.91
N PHE A 572 -21.07 8.82 -2.04
CA PHE A 572 -20.93 10.26 -2.26
C PHE A 572 -19.69 10.87 -1.61
N ILE A 573 -19.21 10.35 -0.48
CA ILE A 573 -18.14 11.00 0.29
C ILE A 573 -16.94 10.10 0.60
N GLY A 574 -17.08 8.77 0.51
CA GLY A 574 -16.04 7.82 0.91
C GLY A 574 -14.74 7.96 0.12
N LEU A 575 -14.83 8.02 -1.22
CA LEU A 575 -13.63 8.20 -2.07
C LEU A 575 -13.00 9.59 -1.88
N VAL A 576 -13.82 10.62 -1.66
CA VAL A 576 -13.35 11.98 -1.38
C VAL A 576 -12.65 12.04 -0.02
N ALA A 577 -13.15 11.30 0.96
CA ALA A 577 -12.55 11.23 2.31
C ALA A 577 -11.22 10.47 2.30
N MET A 578 -11.14 9.33 1.61
CA MET A 578 -9.90 8.53 1.53
C MET A 578 -8.84 9.15 0.61
N TYR A 579 -9.27 9.81 -0.47
CA TYR A 579 -8.37 10.29 -1.52
C TYR A 579 -8.69 11.72 -1.97
N PRO A 580 -8.70 12.72 -1.07
CA PRO A 580 -9.10 14.09 -1.38
C PRO A 580 -8.25 14.69 -2.51
N GLU A 581 -6.93 14.48 -2.46
CA GLU A 581 -6.00 14.97 -3.49
C GLU A 581 -6.23 14.32 -4.85
N LYS A 582 -6.59 13.03 -4.88
CA LYS A 582 -6.92 12.33 -6.14
C LYS A 582 -8.26 12.78 -6.72
N CYS A 583 -9.11 13.42 -5.90
CA CYS A 583 -10.31 14.11 -6.35
C CYS A 583 -10.05 15.59 -6.72
N GLY A 584 -8.81 16.07 -6.59
CA GLY A 584 -8.44 17.47 -6.85
C GLY A 584 -8.63 18.43 -5.67
N LEU A 585 -8.93 17.93 -4.47
CA LEU A 585 -8.98 18.71 -3.23
C LEU A 585 -7.60 18.79 -2.57
N HIS A 586 -6.65 19.46 -3.22
CA HIS A 586 -5.29 19.62 -2.68
C HIS A 586 -5.26 20.68 -1.57
N SER A 587 -4.48 20.43 -0.53
CA SER A 587 -4.19 21.41 0.54
C SER A 587 -5.45 22.00 1.19
N LEU A 588 -6.50 21.19 1.34
CA LEU A 588 -7.72 21.62 2.03
C LEU A 588 -7.44 21.70 3.54
N PRO A 589 -7.69 22.83 4.21
CA PRO A 589 -7.52 22.94 5.66
C PRO A 589 -8.35 21.88 6.40
N ALA A 590 -7.83 21.35 7.52
CA ALA A 590 -8.51 20.32 8.30
C ALA A 590 -9.94 20.73 8.70
N GLU A 591 -10.13 21.97 9.11
CA GLU A 591 -11.45 22.50 9.48
C GLU A 591 -12.43 22.54 8.29
N ASP A 592 -11.93 22.80 7.07
CA ASP A 592 -12.75 22.80 5.87
C ASP A 592 -13.10 21.38 5.43
N PHE A 593 -12.18 20.43 5.61
CA PHE A 593 -12.45 19.01 5.40
C PHE A 593 -13.51 18.49 6.39
N ASP A 594 -13.39 18.86 7.67
CA ASP A 594 -14.39 18.55 8.70
C ASP A 594 -15.77 19.11 8.36
N SER A 595 -15.83 20.34 7.82
CA SER A 595 -17.07 20.92 7.30
C SER A 595 -17.68 20.10 6.16
N LEU A 596 -16.88 19.61 5.21
CA LEU A 596 -17.40 18.76 4.12
C LEU A 596 -17.99 17.44 4.64
N LEU A 597 -17.35 16.80 5.62
CA LEU A 597 -17.89 15.60 6.26
C LEU A 597 -19.16 15.93 7.06
N TYR A 598 -19.17 17.07 7.75
CA TYR A 598 -20.31 17.56 8.50
C TYR A 598 -21.55 17.76 7.61
N PHE A 599 -21.37 18.33 6.41
CA PHE A 599 -22.45 18.43 5.42
C PHE A 599 -23.07 17.06 5.13
N TRP A 600 -22.25 16.06 4.84
CA TRP A 600 -22.75 14.72 4.52
C TRP A 600 -23.37 14.01 5.73
N ARG A 601 -22.94 14.30 6.96
CA ARG A 601 -23.63 13.85 8.18
C ARG A 601 -25.07 14.38 8.24
N VAL A 602 -25.27 15.68 8.00
CA VAL A 602 -26.59 16.32 7.98
C VAL A 602 -27.48 15.76 6.86
N ILE A 603 -26.93 15.58 5.66
CA ILE A 603 -27.68 14.98 4.55
C ILE A 603 -28.08 13.52 4.86
N GLY A 604 -27.16 12.74 5.45
CA GLY A 604 -27.44 11.37 5.91
C GLY A 604 -28.59 11.32 6.90
N TYR A 605 -28.59 12.21 7.90
CA TYR A 605 -29.68 12.38 8.85
C TYR A 605 -31.00 12.72 8.14
N CYS A 606 -31.03 13.75 7.29
CA CYS A 606 -32.26 14.15 6.59
C CYS A 606 -32.85 13.01 5.74
N LEU A 607 -32.00 12.17 5.13
CA LEU A 607 -32.41 11.01 4.34
C LEU A 607 -32.83 9.79 5.18
N GLY A 608 -32.61 9.78 6.49
CA GLY A 608 -33.09 8.73 7.40
C GLY A 608 -32.03 7.81 7.97
N THR A 609 -30.75 8.15 7.81
CA THR A 609 -29.63 7.43 8.43
C THR A 609 -29.60 7.76 9.92
N ASP A 610 -29.66 6.72 10.75
CA ASP A 610 -29.53 6.84 12.20
C ASP A 610 -28.11 7.28 12.55
N ASP A 611 -27.97 8.20 13.50
CA ASP A 611 -26.67 8.80 13.83
C ASP A 611 -25.67 7.79 14.44
N ARG A 612 -26.20 6.68 14.99
CA ARG A 612 -25.42 5.51 15.43
C ARG A 612 -24.60 4.91 14.27
N TYR A 613 -25.15 4.90 13.06
CA TYR A 613 -24.53 4.30 11.87
C TYR A 613 -23.97 5.32 10.89
N ASN A 614 -24.43 6.58 10.95
CA ASN A 614 -24.08 7.64 10.01
C ASN A 614 -22.56 7.71 9.75
N LEU A 615 -22.16 7.54 8.50
CA LEU A 615 -20.75 7.42 8.10
C LEU A 615 -19.92 8.60 8.58
N CYS A 616 -20.52 9.79 8.52
CA CYS A 616 -19.86 11.06 8.81
C CYS A 616 -20.07 11.54 10.25
N SER A 617 -20.51 10.68 11.17
CA SER A 617 -20.48 10.98 12.61
C SER A 617 -19.12 10.59 13.21
N GLY A 618 -18.60 11.42 14.13
CA GLY A 618 -17.27 11.26 14.73
C GLY A 618 -16.28 12.36 14.31
N SER A 619 -15.01 12.16 14.62
CA SER A 619 -13.91 12.99 14.11
C SER A 619 -13.61 12.67 12.63
N SER A 620 -12.98 13.59 11.90
CA SER A 620 -12.57 13.31 10.51
C SER A 620 -11.64 12.11 10.39
N GLU A 621 -10.77 11.91 11.38
CA GLU A 621 -9.89 10.73 11.43
C GLU A 621 -10.69 9.43 11.57
N GLU A 622 -11.68 9.40 12.47
CA GLU A 622 -12.59 8.25 12.63
C GLU A 622 -13.34 7.95 11.32
N VAL A 623 -13.86 8.99 10.65
CA VAL A 623 -14.59 8.85 9.38
C VAL A 623 -13.70 8.33 8.26
N VAL A 624 -12.47 8.84 8.12
CA VAL A 624 -11.52 8.38 7.09
C VAL A 624 -11.14 6.91 7.32
N LYS A 625 -10.85 6.52 8.57
CA LYS A 625 -10.55 5.11 8.91
C LYS A 625 -11.75 4.20 8.64
N LEU A 626 -12.96 4.63 9.02
CA LEU A 626 -14.17 3.88 8.73
C LEU A 626 -14.38 3.72 7.21
N CYS A 627 -14.10 4.76 6.43
CA CYS A 627 -14.14 4.67 4.97
C CYS A 627 -13.13 3.65 4.42
N HIS A 628 -11.91 3.59 4.98
CA HIS A 628 -10.93 2.56 4.60
C HIS A 628 -11.38 1.15 4.98
N LEU A 629 -12.03 0.96 6.14
CA LEU A 629 -12.60 -0.35 6.52
C LEU A 629 -13.71 -0.78 5.55
N ILE A 630 -14.68 0.10 5.28
CA ILE A 630 -15.76 -0.18 4.32
C ILE A 630 -15.19 -0.49 2.93
N TRP A 631 -14.19 0.28 2.47
CA TRP A 631 -13.53 -0.01 1.21
C TRP A 631 -12.86 -1.39 1.21
N THR A 632 -11.99 -1.66 2.19
CA THR A 632 -11.16 -2.88 2.18
C THR A 632 -11.92 -4.16 2.48
N ARG A 633 -12.93 -4.09 3.37
CA ARG A 633 -13.69 -5.25 3.84
C ARG A 633 -14.95 -5.49 3.01
N ASP A 634 -15.63 -4.43 2.57
CA ASP A 634 -16.95 -4.57 1.96
C ASP A 634 -16.92 -4.34 0.44
N TRP A 635 -16.28 -3.27 -0.05
CA TRP A 635 -16.31 -2.92 -1.48
C TRP A 635 -15.24 -3.62 -2.32
N TYR A 636 -13.99 -3.62 -1.85
CA TYR A 636 -12.83 -4.13 -2.59
C TYR A 636 -13.00 -5.59 -3.04
N PRO A 637 -13.42 -6.54 -2.17
CA PRO A 637 -13.59 -7.93 -2.59
C PRO A 637 -14.57 -8.08 -3.75
N VAL A 638 -15.69 -7.34 -3.70
CA VAL A 638 -16.78 -7.42 -4.68
C VAL A 638 -16.41 -6.72 -5.98
N VAL A 639 -15.87 -5.50 -5.90
CA VAL A 639 -15.43 -4.74 -7.08
C VAL A 639 -14.29 -5.44 -7.83
N ASN A 640 -13.36 -6.08 -7.10
CA ASN A 640 -12.19 -6.71 -7.72
C ASN A 640 -12.50 -8.09 -8.35
N THR A 641 -13.50 -8.82 -7.84
CA THR A 641 -13.82 -10.18 -8.30
C THR A 641 -14.95 -10.25 -9.32
N VAL A 642 -15.77 -9.18 -9.45
CA VAL A 642 -17.07 -9.18 -10.16
C VAL A 642 -17.97 -10.28 -9.58
N PRO A 643 -18.96 -9.95 -8.75
CA PRO A 643 -19.75 -10.96 -8.05
C PRO A 643 -20.59 -11.81 -9.02
N LEU A 644 -20.70 -13.09 -8.69
CA LEU A 644 -21.49 -14.10 -9.39
C LEU A 644 -23.01 -13.90 -9.24
N ASP A 645 -23.47 -13.13 -8.24
CA ASP A 645 -24.84 -13.24 -7.72
C ASP A 645 -25.89 -12.30 -8.37
N CYS A 646 -25.49 -11.24 -9.11
CA CYS A 646 -26.39 -10.53 -10.03
C CYS A 646 -25.57 -9.88 -11.17
N PRO A 647 -25.34 -10.58 -12.29
CA PRO A 647 -24.46 -10.14 -13.35
C PRO A 647 -25.09 -8.97 -14.13
N GLY A 648 -24.72 -7.73 -13.83
CA GLY A 648 -25.25 -6.55 -14.54
C GLY A 648 -24.79 -5.18 -14.04
N GLY A 649 -24.17 -5.11 -12.86
CA GLY A 649 -23.70 -3.85 -12.27
C GLY A 649 -22.70 -3.07 -13.13
N GLU A 650 -21.70 -3.77 -13.69
CA GLU A 650 -20.70 -3.16 -14.59
C GLU A 650 -21.34 -2.62 -15.88
N GLU A 651 -22.27 -3.36 -16.48
CA GLU A 651 -22.94 -2.93 -17.70
C GLU A 651 -23.83 -1.70 -17.45
N MET A 652 -24.54 -1.67 -16.31
CA MET A 652 -25.26 -0.47 -15.90
C MET A 652 -24.30 0.70 -15.65
N ALA A 653 -23.14 0.46 -15.03
CA ALA A 653 -22.11 1.49 -14.81
C ALA A 653 -21.58 2.08 -16.14
N LYS A 654 -21.33 1.24 -17.14
CA LYS A 654 -21.00 1.66 -18.52
C LYS A 654 -22.13 2.48 -19.12
N GLY A 655 -23.37 2.05 -18.94
CA GLY A 655 -24.58 2.77 -19.34
C GLY A 655 -24.71 4.16 -18.76
N ILE A 656 -24.43 4.29 -17.47
CA ILE A 656 -24.42 5.57 -16.77
C ILE A 656 -23.34 6.46 -17.34
N CYS A 657 -22.15 5.92 -17.67
CA CYS A 657 -21.11 6.70 -18.35
C CYS A 657 -21.58 7.20 -19.73
N LEU A 658 -22.24 6.35 -20.52
CA LEU A 658 -22.80 6.74 -21.83
C LEU A 658 -23.85 7.85 -21.70
N ALA A 659 -24.79 7.68 -20.78
CA ALA A 659 -25.82 8.67 -20.48
C ALA A 659 -25.22 10.01 -20.01
N MET A 660 -24.31 9.95 -19.04
CA MET A 660 -23.73 11.13 -18.40
C MET A 660 -22.65 11.81 -19.25
N ASN A 661 -22.17 11.17 -20.32
CA ASN A 661 -21.37 11.83 -21.36
C ASN A 661 -22.10 13.04 -21.98
N ARG A 662 -23.44 13.04 -21.97
CA ARG A 662 -24.26 14.17 -22.41
C ARG A 662 -24.21 15.37 -21.49
N VAL A 663 -23.78 15.19 -20.24
CA VAL A 663 -23.51 16.30 -19.32
C VAL A 663 -22.07 16.76 -19.46
N SER A 664 -21.11 15.83 -19.50
CA SER A 664 -19.70 16.14 -19.67
C SER A 664 -18.97 15.12 -20.52
N LYS A 665 -18.23 15.58 -21.54
CA LYS A 665 -17.59 14.71 -22.55
C LYS A 665 -16.45 13.83 -22.03
N PHE A 666 -15.88 14.17 -20.88
CA PHE A 666 -14.84 13.35 -20.23
C PHE A 666 -15.42 12.12 -19.51
N ILE A 667 -16.73 12.08 -19.24
CA ILE A 667 -17.36 10.95 -18.56
C ILE A 667 -17.37 9.76 -19.53
N ARG A 668 -16.41 8.87 -19.33
CA ARG A 668 -16.14 7.69 -20.16
C ARG A 668 -15.62 6.57 -19.26
N TRP A 669 -16.20 5.38 -19.40
CA TRP A 669 -15.89 4.24 -18.53
C TRP A 669 -14.39 3.91 -18.49
N ASN A 670 -13.77 3.69 -19.66
CA ASN A 670 -12.36 3.32 -19.76
C ASN A 670 -11.45 4.40 -19.15
N VAL A 671 -11.74 5.68 -19.42
CA VAL A 671 -10.95 6.80 -18.90
C VAL A 671 -10.99 6.87 -17.37
N LEU A 672 -12.20 6.82 -16.80
CA LEU A 672 -12.39 6.88 -15.35
C LEU A 672 -11.75 5.67 -14.67
N MET A 673 -12.01 4.47 -15.17
CA MET A 673 -11.47 3.26 -14.55
C MET A 673 -9.95 3.16 -14.71
N THR A 674 -9.35 3.57 -15.84
CA THR A 674 -7.89 3.62 -15.98
C THR A 674 -7.25 4.62 -15.00
N TYR A 675 -7.93 5.72 -14.66
CA TYR A 675 -7.47 6.63 -13.62
C TYR A 675 -7.57 6.04 -12.21
N TRP A 676 -8.71 5.44 -11.87
CA TRP A 676 -9.01 4.97 -10.51
C TRP A 676 -8.41 3.60 -10.15
N THR A 677 -8.22 2.70 -11.12
CA THR A 677 -7.66 1.34 -10.91
C THR A 677 -6.37 1.33 -10.08
N PRO A 678 -5.32 2.11 -10.39
CA PRO A 678 -4.10 2.13 -9.58
C PRO A 678 -4.31 2.74 -8.19
N ILE A 679 -5.18 3.73 -8.06
CA ILE A 679 -5.49 4.39 -6.78
C ILE A 679 -6.21 3.40 -5.83
N LEU A 680 -7.15 2.66 -6.39
CA LEU A 680 -8.00 1.69 -5.69
C LEU A 680 -7.35 0.29 -5.59
N LYS A 681 -6.14 0.10 -6.12
CA LYS A 681 -5.39 -1.16 -6.15
C LYS A 681 -6.17 -2.33 -6.77
N LEU A 682 -6.99 -2.04 -7.78
CA LEU A 682 -7.74 -3.07 -8.50
C LEU A 682 -6.81 -3.89 -9.40
N THR A 683 -7.03 -5.20 -9.46
CA THR A 683 -6.13 -6.15 -10.14
C THR A 683 -6.33 -6.21 -11.66
N ARG A 684 -7.42 -5.63 -12.17
CA ARG A 684 -7.80 -5.67 -13.58
C ARG A 684 -7.42 -4.35 -14.27
N PRO A 685 -6.29 -4.29 -15.00
CA PRO A 685 -5.92 -3.08 -15.71
C PRO A 685 -6.90 -2.78 -16.84
N MET A 686 -7.42 -1.56 -16.87
CA MET A 686 -8.30 -1.08 -17.93
C MET A 686 -7.52 -0.48 -19.09
N ARG A 687 -7.88 -0.87 -20.32
CA ARG A 687 -7.25 -0.37 -21.55
C ARG A 687 -8.06 0.81 -22.11
N LEU A 688 -7.35 1.86 -22.50
CA LEU A 688 -7.92 2.97 -23.27
C LEU A 688 -8.11 2.51 -24.72
N GLN A 689 -9.27 2.78 -25.32
CA GLN A 689 -9.67 2.15 -26.59
C GLN A 689 -9.62 3.09 -27.79
N SER A 690 -9.58 4.41 -27.57
CA SER A 690 -9.63 5.40 -28.65
C SER A 690 -8.71 6.60 -28.36
N PHE A 691 -8.33 7.34 -29.40
CA PHE A 691 -7.60 8.60 -29.26
C PHE A 691 -8.29 9.56 -28.27
N GLY A 692 -9.63 9.64 -28.34
CA GLY A 692 -10.42 10.45 -27.41
C GLY A 692 -10.28 9.99 -25.95
N ASP A 693 -10.15 8.68 -25.70
CA ASP A 693 -9.92 8.16 -24.35
C ASP A 693 -8.53 8.53 -23.83
N TYR A 694 -7.50 8.43 -24.66
CA TYR A 694 -6.15 8.89 -24.31
C TYR A 694 -6.13 10.38 -23.99
N PHE A 695 -6.72 11.21 -24.85
CA PHE A 695 -6.82 12.65 -24.63
C PHE A 695 -7.46 12.97 -23.28
N TRP A 696 -8.67 12.44 -23.02
CA TRP A 696 -9.38 12.73 -21.77
C TRP A 696 -8.70 12.13 -20.53
N TYR A 697 -8.03 11.00 -20.66
CA TYR A 697 -7.23 10.42 -19.57
C TYR A 697 -6.10 11.35 -19.14
N TYR A 698 -5.31 11.87 -20.09
CA TYR A 698 -4.24 12.81 -19.76
C TYR A 698 -4.77 14.14 -19.26
N VAL A 699 -5.92 14.62 -19.77
CA VAL A 699 -6.59 15.80 -19.22
C VAL A 699 -6.98 15.59 -17.76
N ILE A 700 -7.60 14.47 -17.40
CA ILE A 700 -7.97 14.16 -16.00
C ILE A 700 -6.72 14.00 -15.14
N LYS A 701 -5.72 13.23 -15.60
CA LYS A 701 -4.48 13.01 -14.86
C LYS A 701 -3.77 14.33 -14.59
N CYS A 702 -3.63 15.19 -15.59
CA CYS A 702 -3.02 16.52 -15.44
C CYS A 702 -3.85 17.40 -14.51
N SER A 703 -5.18 17.42 -14.69
CA SER A 703 -6.09 18.24 -13.87
C SER A 703 -6.00 17.87 -12.40
N MET A 704 -6.17 16.59 -12.07
CA MET A 704 -6.22 16.09 -10.69
C MET A 704 -4.85 16.03 -10.03
N SER A 705 -3.75 15.82 -10.77
CA SER A 705 -2.40 15.73 -10.17
C SER A 705 -1.67 17.06 -10.08
N PHE A 706 -1.98 18.03 -10.95
CA PHE A 706 -1.23 19.29 -11.05
C PHE A 706 -2.14 20.51 -11.05
N ALA A 707 -3.09 20.63 -11.98
CA ALA A 707 -3.83 21.88 -12.16
C ALA A 707 -4.63 22.28 -10.90
N THR A 708 -5.33 21.32 -10.28
CA THR A 708 -6.16 21.59 -9.10
C THR A 708 -5.40 21.95 -7.82
N LYS A 709 -4.06 21.88 -7.83
CA LYS A 709 -3.22 22.45 -6.76
C LYS A 709 -3.32 23.97 -6.71
N ILE A 710 -3.61 24.60 -7.86
CA ILE A 710 -3.79 26.04 -7.98
C ILE A 710 -5.27 26.37 -7.78
N PRO A 711 -5.65 27.23 -6.81
CA PRO A 711 -7.04 27.56 -6.51
C PRO A 711 -7.83 28.07 -7.73
N PHE A 712 -7.18 28.84 -8.61
CA PHE A 712 -7.80 29.36 -9.84
C PHE A 712 -8.32 28.24 -10.76
N PHE A 713 -7.51 27.20 -11.03
CA PHE A 713 -7.94 26.09 -11.88
C PHE A 713 -9.03 25.24 -11.21
N ARG A 714 -9.00 25.12 -9.89
CA ARG A 714 -10.08 24.46 -9.14
C ARG A 714 -11.40 25.21 -9.28
N TYR A 715 -11.37 26.55 -9.17
CA TYR A 715 -12.51 27.41 -9.41
C TYR A 715 -13.05 27.28 -10.84
N LEU A 716 -12.17 27.26 -11.85
CA LEU A 716 -12.55 27.04 -13.25
C LEU A 716 -13.24 25.69 -13.45
N MET A 717 -12.67 24.61 -12.88
CA MET A 717 -13.25 23.27 -12.98
C MET A 717 -14.65 23.22 -12.35
N SER A 718 -14.83 23.79 -11.16
CA SER A 718 -16.13 23.86 -10.48
C SER A 718 -17.14 24.72 -11.24
N THR A 719 -16.70 25.81 -11.87
CA THR A 719 -17.55 26.68 -12.70
C THR A 719 -17.99 25.96 -13.98
N SER A 720 -17.06 25.29 -14.66
CA SER A 720 -17.35 24.46 -15.84
C SER A 720 -18.33 23.34 -15.53
N ALA A 721 -18.15 22.63 -14.41
CA ALA A 721 -19.06 21.57 -13.98
C ALA A 721 -20.49 22.10 -13.72
N ARG A 722 -20.63 23.26 -13.06
CA ARG A 722 -21.94 23.90 -12.83
C ARG A 722 -22.59 24.36 -14.15
N LEU A 723 -21.81 24.93 -15.07
CA LEU A 723 -22.30 25.35 -16.38
C LEU A 723 -22.80 24.16 -17.21
N ASN A 724 -22.02 23.09 -17.27
CA ASN A 724 -22.38 21.86 -17.97
C ASN A 724 -23.69 21.26 -17.43
N LEU A 725 -23.87 21.25 -16.11
CA LEU A 725 -25.12 20.83 -15.48
C LEU A 725 -26.29 21.74 -15.88
N SER A 726 -26.12 23.06 -15.81
CA SER A 726 -27.17 24.01 -16.22
C SER A 726 -27.57 23.85 -17.69
N ILE A 727 -26.60 23.65 -18.59
CA ILE A 727 -26.85 23.36 -20.02
C ILE A 727 -27.59 22.03 -20.17
N ALA A 728 -27.21 20.99 -19.44
CA ALA A 728 -27.89 19.70 -19.48
C ALA A 728 -29.35 19.78 -18.99
N ILE A 729 -29.63 20.59 -17.97
CA ILE A 729 -31.00 20.84 -17.49
C ILE A 729 -31.81 21.58 -18.57
N ARG A 730 -31.24 22.63 -19.19
CA ARG A 730 -31.92 23.42 -20.22
C ARG A 730 -32.27 22.60 -21.45
N PHE A 731 -31.35 21.75 -21.91
CA PHE A 731 -31.52 20.92 -23.11
C PHE A 731 -31.89 19.46 -22.79
N LYS A 732 -32.56 19.22 -21.66
CA LYS A 732 -32.88 17.88 -21.17
C LYS A 732 -33.61 17.00 -22.18
N ASN A 733 -34.70 17.52 -22.76
CA ASN A 733 -35.55 16.76 -23.67
C ASN A 733 -34.82 16.43 -24.98
N TYR A 734 -34.05 17.39 -25.50
CA TYR A 734 -33.20 17.16 -26.68
C TYR A 734 -32.17 16.06 -26.42
N LYS A 735 -31.44 16.13 -25.30
CA LYS A 735 -30.43 15.12 -24.94
C LYS A 735 -31.07 13.74 -24.69
N TYR A 736 -32.24 13.69 -24.06
CA TYR A 736 -32.99 12.46 -23.85
C TYR A 736 -33.44 11.83 -25.17
N ASN A 737 -34.03 12.61 -26.08
CA ASN A 737 -34.48 12.10 -27.38
C ASN A 737 -33.31 11.64 -28.24
N ASN A 738 -32.19 12.38 -28.25
CA ASN A 738 -31.01 11.97 -29.00
C ASN A 738 -30.39 10.68 -28.46
N LEU A 739 -30.39 10.45 -27.13
CA LEU A 739 -29.98 9.15 -26.56
C LEU A 739 -30.95 8.02 -26.95
N LYS A 740 -32.25 8.30 -27.04
CA LYS A 740 -33.27 7.33 -27.46
C LYS A 740 -33.07 6.89 -28.91
N GLU A 741 -32.66 7.81 -29.78
CA GLU A 741 -32.35 7.50 -31.19
C GLU A 741 -31.03 6.74 -31.35
N GLU A 742 -30.00 7.09 -30.58
CA GLU A 742 -28.65 6.50 -30.70
C GLU A 742 -28.53 5.11 -30.04
N TYR A 743 -29.33 4.82 -29.00
CA TYR A 743 -29.25 3.59 -28.22
C TYR A 743 -30.62 2.92 -28.07
N THR A 744 -31.20 2.47 -29.18
CA THR A 744 -32.53 1.81 -29.20
C THR A 744 -32.54 0.42 -28.56
N ASP A 745 -31.44 -0.32 -28.67
CA ASP A 745 -31.40 -1.76 -28.38
C ASP A 745 -30.76 -2.10 -27.02
N LEU A 746 -30.29 -1.10 -26.29
CA LEU A 746 -29.50 -1.31 -25.08
C LEU A 746 -30.39 -1.29 -23.83
N SER A 747 -30.71 -2.48 -23.32
CA SER A 747 -31.56 -2.68 -22.14
C SER A 747 -30.82 -3.37 -20.99
N TYR A 748 -31.10 -2.93 -19.77
CA TYR A 748 -30.55 -3.44 -18.51
C TYR A 748 -31.59 -4.22 -17.71
N ASP A 749 -32.40 -5.04 -18.39
CA ASP A 749 -33.41 -5.88 -17.75
C ASP A 749 -32.82 -7.27 -17.50
N ASN A 750 -32.23 -7.45 -16.32
CA ASN A 750 -31.61 -8.73 -15.98
C ASN A 750 -32.67 -9.65 -15.37
N LYS A 751 -33.20 -10.58 -16.17
CA LYS A 751 -34.13 -11.66 -15.77
C LYS A 751 -33.61 -12.55 -14.63
N SER A 752 -32.35 -12.36 -14.23
CA SER A 752 -31.63 -13.12 -13.20
C SER A 752 -31.78 -12.56 -11.78
N CYS A 753 -32.35 -11.37 -11.60
CA CYS A 753 -32.57 -10.76 -10.27
C CYS A 753 -34.09 -10.86 -9.93
N PRO A 754 -34.51 -11.56 -8.85
CA PRO A 754 -35.85 -12.16 -8.69
C PRO A 754 -36.99 -11.18 -8.29
N PHE A 755 -37.00 -9.95 -8.80
CA PHE A 755 -37.89 -8.90 -8.28
C PHE A 755 -38.61 -8.17 -9.42
N ASP A 756 -39.83 -8.62 -9.76
CA ASP A 756 -40.73 -7.93 -10.71
C ASP A 756 -41.68 -6.99 -9.96
N VAL A 757 -41.30 -5.73 -9.81
CA VAL A 757 -42.14 -4.71 -9.14
C VAL A 757 -42.22 -3.45 -9.99
N LYS A 758 -43.41 -3.09 -10.48
CA LYS A 758 -43.63 -1.83 -11.23
C LYS A 758 -43.89 -0.66 -10.29
N PHE A 759 -43.09 0.41 -10.41
CA PHE A 759 -43.25 1.66 -9.65
C PHE A 759 -43.72 2.82 -10.55
N ASN A 760 -44.58 3.69 -10.00
CA ASN A 760 -44.95 4.95 -10.64
C ASN A 760 -43.97 6.05 -10.21
N TYR A 761 -42.93 6.28 -11.01
CA TYR A 761 -41.86 7.23 -10.71
C TYR A 761 -42.22 8.62 -11.21
N THR A 762 -42.33 9.57 -10.28
CA THR A 762 -42.44 11.02 -10.56
C THR A 762 -41.15 11.66 -10.07
N ASP A 763 -40.34 12.22 -10.97
CA ASP A 763 -39.07 12.85 -10.64
C ASP A 763 -39.11 14.37 -10.73
N VAL A 764 -38.02 15.02 -10.32
CA VAL A 764 -37.88 16.48 -10.44
C VAL A 764 -37.86 16.92 -11.90
N PHE A 765 -37.60 16.02 -12.85
CA PHE A 765 -37.63 16.34 -14.28
C PHE A 765 -39.01 16.77 -14.77
N GLU A 766 -40.08 16.20 -14.20
CA GLU A 766 -41.48 16.48 -14.55
C GLU A 766 -42.06 17.73 -13.88
N THR A 767 -41.47 18.18 -12.77
CA THR A 767 -42.01 19.28 -11.95
C THR A 767 -41.35 20.64 -12.22
N ILE A 768 -40.24 20.68 -12.97
CA ILE A 768 -39.64 21.94 -13.43
C ILE A 768 -40.48 22.50 -14.59
N ASN A 769 -41.36 23.47 -14.30
CA ASN A 769 -42.06 24.27 -15.29
C ASN A 769 -41.07 25.05 -16.18
N ASP A 770 -41.21 24.94 -17.51
CA ASP A 770 -40.34 25.55 -18.53
C ASP A 770 -40.12 27.07 -18.37
N LYS A 771 -40.99 27.78 -17.64
CA LYS A 771 -40.92 29.24 -17.41
C LYS A 771 -39.77 29.71 -16.50
N GLU A 772 -39.23 28.86 -15.62
CA GLU A 772 -38.09 29.25 -14.75
C GLU A 772 -36.73 29.15 -15.46
N SER A 773 -36.65 28.51 -16.64
CA SER A 773 -35.40 28.37 -17.40
C SER A 773 -34.91 29.68 -18.05
N THR A 774 -35.75 30.71 -18.08
CA THR A 774 -35.54 31.99 -18.78
C THR A 774 -34.94 33.12 -17.92
N LYS A 775 -34.61 32.88 -16.63
CA LYS A 775 -34.06 33.92 -15.72
C LYS A 775 -32.65 33.64 -15.19
N LEU A 776 -31.87 32.75 -15.83
CA LEU A 776 -30.47 32.46 -15.45
C LEU A 776 -29.52 32.60 -16.63
#